data_AF-A0AAW0KIV9-F1
#
_entry.id   AF-A0AAW0KIV9-F1
#
_cell.length_a   1.000
_cell.length_b   1.000
_cell.length_c   1.000
_cell.angle_alpha   90.00
_cell.angle_beta   90.00
_cell.angle_gamma   90.00
#
_symmetry.space_group_name_H-M   'P 1'
#
loop_
_entity.id
_entity.type
_entity.pdbx_description
1 polymer ?
#
loop_
_entity_poly.entity_id
_entity_poly.type
_entity_poly.pdbx_seq_one_letter_code
_entity_poly.pdbx_strand_id
1 'polypeptide(L)'
;MSKALEHFLKKAHEDGVVAGVIGIGGSGGTSLISSAVRILPIGVPKVIVSTVASGQTEPYVGTSDLILFPSIVDVCGVNSVSRVVFSNAGAAFAGMVIGRLERSRDFSSVNEKSTVGLTMFGVTTPCVNAVQERLHKEGYETLVFHATGVGGKAMESLVREGFIQAVLDITTTEVADYLVGGVMACDNSRFDAIIEKRIPLVLSVGALDMVNFGAKDTIPSNFQQRKIHEHIKQVSLMRTTPDENKRFAEFIANKLNKSSSKICVCLPQKGISALDVQGMPFYDLEATNTLITELQRLIQTNEDRQVKLYPCHINDSEFANALVDSFLEISAKNSKDSSFLQIASPEANQEFQENTVSKMNSSSFGAIPYSPSDFPDARPETLQRTRSILQQLKIQISKGIPILGAGAGTGISAKFEEAGGIDLIVLYNSGRFRMAGRGSLAGLLPFADANAIVLDMANEVLPVVKKVPVLAGVCATDPFHRMDYFLKQVESIGFSGVQNFPTVGLFDGNFRQNLEETGMGYGLEVEMIEKAHKLGLLTTPYAFNQNEAAEMAKAGADIIVAHMGLTTSGSIGAQTAVSMEESVVRVQAIADAARRINPNVIVLCHGGPISGPSEAEFILKSTKGVHGFYGASSMERLPVEQAITSTVQQYKLISIE
;
A
#
# COMPACT_ATOMS: atom_id res chain seq x y z
N MET A 1 -13.11 -33.70 -8.71
CA MET A 1 -13.15 -32.39 -9.38
C MET A 1 -12.11 -31.41 -8.81
N SER A 2 -12.10 -31.10 -7.50
CA SER A 2 -11.13 -30.16 -6.91
C SER A 2 -9.66 -30.47 -7.29
N LYS A 3 -9.21 -31.72 -7.16
CA LYS A 3 -7.87 -32.17 -7.60
C LYS A 3 -7.60 -32.04 -9.10
N ALA A 4 -8.63 -32.15 -9.94
CA ALA A 4 -8.47 -31.94 -11.38
C ALA A 4 -8.32 -30.44 -11.70
N LEU A 5 -9.07 -29.58 -11.00
CA LEU A 5 -8.92 -28.13 -11.10
C LEU A 5 -7.54 -27.67 -10.60
N GLU A 6 -7.04 -28.26 -9.53
CA GLU A 6 -5.68 -28.03 -9.01
C GLU A 6 -4.62 -28.34 -10.10
N HIS A 7 -4.71 -29.50 -10.74
CA HIS A 7 -3.78 -29.87 -11.81
C HIS A 7 -3.89 -28.93 -13.02
N PHE A 8 -5.11 -28.55 -13.40
CA PHE A 8 -5.36 -27.60 -14.49
C PHE A 8 -4.75 -26.23 -14.20
N LEU A 9 -5.00 -25.66 -13.01
CA LEU A 9 -4.50 -24.36 -12.61
C LEU A 9 -2.98 -24.35 -12.46
N LYS A 10 -2.39 -25.43 -11.93
CA LYS A 10 -0.94 -25.58 -11.86
C LYS A 10 -0.32 -25.50 -13.26
N LYS A 11 -0.82 -26.30 -14.20
CA LYS A 11 -0.33 -26.31 -15.58
C LYS A 11 -0.53 -24.95 -16.25
N ALA A 12 -1.72 -24.35 -16.13
CA ALA A 12 -2.01 -23.05 -16.72
C ALA A 12 -1.14 -21.91 -16.15
N HIS A 13 -0.74 -22.02 -14.88
CA HIS A 13 0.19 -21.08 -14.26
C HIS A 13 1.63 -21.30 -14.75
N GLU A 14 2.09 -22.55 -14.84
CA GLU A 14 3.39 -22.92 -15.43
C GLU A 14 3.50 -22.44 -16.89
N ASP A 15 2.41 -22.50 -17.64
CA ASP A 15 2.31 -22.00 -19.02
C ASP A 15 2.21 -20.45 -19.10
N GLY A 16 2.19 -19.73 -17.97
CA GLY A 16 2.17 -18.26 -17.90
C GLY A 16 0.82 -17.62 -18.24
N VAL A 17 -0.27 -18.40 -18.30
CA VAL A 17 -1.59 -17.92 -18.75
C VAL A 17 -2.43 -17.35 -17.59
N VAL A 18 -2.16 -17.76 -16.35
CA VAL A 18 -2.96 -17.37 -15.18
C VAL A 18 -2.54 -16.01 -14.63
N ALA A 19 -3.39 -15.00 -14.84
CA ALA A 19 -3.25 -13.68 -14.22
C ALA A 19 -3.98 -13.56 -12.86
N GLY A 20 -4.94 -14.46 -12.58
CA GLY A 20 -5.72 -14.53 -11.36
C GLY A 20 -6.88 -15.53 -11.51
N VAL A 21 -7.51 -15.93 -10.40
CA VAL A 21 -8.68 -16.83 -10.40
C VAL A 21 -9.80 -16.26 -9.53
N ILE A 22 -11.01 -16.19 -10.08
CA ILE A 22 -12.24 -15.88 -9.35
C ILE A 22 -13.24 -17.02 -9.45
N GLY A 23 -13.95 -17.30 -8.35
CA GLY A 23 -15.01 -18.29 -8.32
C GLY A 23 -16.20 -17.86 -7.44
N ILE A 24 -17.25 -18.67 -7.46
CA ILE A 24 -18.43 -18.48 -6.64
C ILE A 24 -19.01 -19.83 -6.22
N GLY A 25 -19.53 -19.93 -5.01
CA GLY A 25 -20.29 -21.11 -4.62
C GLY A 25 -20.81 -21.12 -3.19
N GLY A 26 -21.71 -22.07 -2.92
CA GLY A 26 -22.07 -22.46 -1.56
C GLY A 26 -20.91 -23.16 -0.83
N SER A 27 -21.18 -23.85 0.27
CA SER A 27 -20.15 -24.60 1.02
C SER A 27 -19.38 -25.60 0.15
N GLY A 28 -20.09 -26.41 -0.65
CA GLY A 28 -19.47 -27.41 -1.55
C GLY A 28 -18.63 -26.78 -2.66
N GLY A 29 -19.12 -25.71 -3.29
CA GLY A 29 -18.38 -24.97 -4.33
C GLY A 29 -17.15 -24.26 -3.77
N THR A 30 -17.29 -23.64 -2.60
CA THR A 30 -16.18 -22.98 -1.88
C THR A 30 -15.10 -24.00 -1.54
N SER A 31 -15.46 -25.15 -0.97
CA SER A 31 -14.51 -26.23 -0.67
C SER A 31 -13.75 -26.72 -1.92
N LEU A 32 -14.47 -26.93 -3.02
CA LEU A 32 -13.89 -27.39 -4.29
C LEU A 32 -12.87 -26.39 -4.85
N ILE A 33 -13.25 -25.11 -4.93
CA ILE A 33 -12.43 -24.05 -5.54
C ILE A 33 -11.25 -23.72 -4.63
N SER A 34 -11.47 -23.55 -3.32
CA SER A 34 -10.45 -23.09 -2.37
C SER A 34 -9.21 -23.99 -2.37
N SER A 35 -9.41 -25.32 -2.33
CA SER A 35 -8.29 -26.27 -2.37
C SER A 35 -7.47 -26.19 -3.66
N ALA A 36 -8.08 -25.79 -4.77
CA ALA A 36 -7.41 -25.73 -6.07
C ALA A 36 -6.74 -24.37 -6.32
N VAL A 37 -7.28 -23.27 -5.80
CA VAL A 37 -6.70 -21.93 -6.05
C VAL A 37 -5.57 -21.59 -5.08
N ARG A 38 -5.60 -22.14 -3.86
CA ARG A 38 -4.57 -21.87 -2.84
C ARG A 38 -3.19 -22.48 -3.14
N ILE A 39 -3.09 -23.34 -4.16
CA ILE A 39 -1.79 -23.85 -4.64
C ILE A 39 -1.05 -22.84 -5.54
N LEU A 40 -1.76 -21.81 -6.01
CA LEU A 40 -1.13 -20.74 -6.78
C LEU A 40 -0.31 -19.85 -5.84
N PRO A 41 0.84 -19.31 -6.30
CA PRO A 41 1.71 -18.49 -5.45
C PRO A 41 1.00 -17.29 -4.82
N ILE A 42 1.46 -16.85 -3.66
CA ILE A 42 1.02 -15.61 -3.02
C ILE A 42 1.24 -14.45 -3.97
N GLY A 43 0.28 -13.52 -3.97
CA GLY A 43 0.25 -12.37 -4.86
C GLY A 43 -0.47 -12.63 -6.18
N VAL A 44 -0.70 -13.88 -6.61
CA VAL A 44 -1.67 -14.16 -7.69
C VAL A 44 -3.08 -13.92 -7.12
N PRO A 45 -3.92 -13.04 -7.71
CA PRO A 45 -5.26 -12.77 -7.21
C PRO A 45 -6.13 -14.03 -7.14
N LYS A 46 -6.68 -14.33 -5.95
CA LYS A 46 -7.55 -15.49 -5.69
C LYS A 46 -8.78 -15.01 -4.93
N VAL A 47 -9.96 -15.05 -5.55
CA VAL A 47 -11.20 -14.54 -4.96
C VAL A 47 -12.31 -15.58 -5.08
N ILE A 48 -13.08 -15.81 -4.01
CA ILE A 48 -14.29 -16.62 -4.06
C ILE A 48 -15.44 -15.84 -3.42
N VAL A 49 -16.54 -15.67 -4.14
CA VAL A 49 -17.82 -15.26 -3.53
C VAL A 49 -18.43 -16.49 -2.86
N SER A 50 -18.50 -16.49 -1.53
CA SER A 50 -18.87 -17.66 -0.74
C SER A 50 -20.04 -17.38 0.20
N THR A 51 -20.99 -18.32 0.26
CA THR A 51 -22.08 -18.28 1.26
C THR A 51 -21.60 -18.59 2.68
N VAL A 52 -20.38 -19.12 2.81
CA VAL A 52 -19.76 -19.51 4.09
C VAL A 52 -18.53 -18.67 4.42
N ALA A 53 -18.38 -17.49 3.81
CA ALA A 53 -17.30 -16.56 4.15
C ALA A 53 -17.40 -16.04 5.60
N SER A 54 -18.62 -15.92 6.13
CA SER A 54 -18.87 -15.52 7.53
C SER A 54 -19.02 -16.76 8.41
N GLY A 55 -17.90 -17.33 8.84
CA GLY A 55 -17.85 -18.53 9.67
C GLY A 55 -16.41 -19.01 9.89
N GLN A 56 -16.22 -20.32 10.13
CA GLN A 56 -14.89 -20.93 10.16
C GLN A 56 -14.35 -21.07 8.73
N THR A 57 -13.32 -20.29 8.39
CA THR A 57 -12.77 -20.19 7.03
C THR A 57 -11.38 -20.79 6.85
N GLU A 58 -10.72 -21.19 7.94
CA GLU A 58 -9.37 -21.78 7.91
C GLU A 58 -9.27 -22.98 6.93
N PRO A 59 -10.23 -23.94 6.86
CA PRO A 59 -10.12 -25.06 5.92
C PRO A 59 -10.11 -24.64 4.44
N TYR A 60 -10.65 -23.46 4.13
CA TYR A 60 -10.70 -22.89 2.78
C TYR A 60 -9.42 -22.09 2.50
N VAL A 61 -9.15 -21.06 3.32
CA VAL A 61 -8.07 -20.08 3.10
C VAL A 61 -6.69 -20.66 3.44
N GLY A 62 -6.60 -21.45 4.51
CA GLY A 62 -5.33 -21.92 5.05
C GLY A 62 -4.37 -20.77 5.33
N THR A 63 -3.16 -20.87 4.79
CA THR A 63 -2.11 -19.84 4.90
C THR A 63 -1.94 -19.03 3.61
N SER A 64 -2.89 -19.10 2.70
CA SER A 64 -2.85 -18.32 1.45
C SER A 64 -3.47 -16.94 1.63
N ASP A 65 -3.26 -16.09 0.64
CA ASP A 65 -3.92 -14.80 0.41
C ASP A 65 -5.28 -14.95 -0.33
N LEU A 66 -5.95 -16.10 -0.19
CA LEU A 66 -7.29 -16.32 -0.74
C LEU A 66 -8.33 -15.42 -0.04
N ILE A 67 -9.07 -14.64 -0.83
CA ILE A 67 -10.12 -13.76 -0.34
C ILE A 67 -11.49 -14.41 -0.50
N LEU A 68 -12.25 -14.51 0.59
CA LEU A 68 -13.65 -14.93 0.57
C LEU A 68 -14.56 -13.70 0.69
N PHE A 69 -15.26 -13.35 -0.39
CA PHE A 69 -16.31 -12.33 -0.37
C PHE A 69 -17.61 -12.95 0.16
N PRO A 70 -18.23 -12.43 1.24
CA PRO A 70 -19.53 -12.90 1.68
C PRO A 70 -20.61 -12.67 0.63
N SER A 71 -21.34 -13.72 0.25
CA SER A 71 -22.43 -13.61 -0.73
C SER A 71 -23.65 -12.85 -0.20
N ILE A 72 -23.74 -12.67 1.12
CA ILE A 72 -24.85 -12.08 1.90
C ILE A 72 -26.13 -12.92 1.88
N VAL A 73 -26.62 -13.26 0.68
CA VAL A 73 -27.72 -14.19 0.45
C VAL A 73 -27.19 -15.46 -0.22
N ASP A 74 -27.99 -16.53 -0.21
CA ASP A 74 -27.62 -17.75 -0.92
C ASP A 74 -27.41 -17.48 -2.42
N VAL A 75 -26.52 -18.24 -3.06
CA VAL A 75 -26.20 -18.11 -4.48
C VAL A 75 -27.25 -18.86 -5.30
N CYS A 76 -28.41 -18.24 -5.44
CA CYS A 76 -29.54 -18.76 -6.20
C CYS A 76 -30.06 -17.70 -7.18
N GLY A 77 -29.45 -17.66 -8.37
CA GLY A 77 -29.77 -16.67 -9.42
C GLY A 77 -29.27 -15.25 -9.14
N VAL A 78 -29.61 -14.33 -10.05
CA VAL A 78 -29.25 -12.91 -9.97
C VAL A 78 -30.46 -12.12 -9.48
N ASN A 79 -30.35 -11.57 -8.27
CA ASN A 79 -31.35 -10.70 -7.64
C ASN A 79 -30.73 -9.33 -7.28
N SER A 80 -31.50 -8.44 -6.66
CA SER A 80 -31.04 -7.10 -6.30
C SER A 80 -29.81 -7.11 -5.38
N VAL A 81 -29.71 -8.08 -4.46
CA VAL A 81 -28.57 -8.23 -3.54
C VAL A 81 -27.39 -8.88 -4.25
N SER A 82 -27.59 -10.03 -4.89
CA SER A 82 -26.49 -10.77 -5.52
C SER A 82 -25.87 -9.99 -6.69
N ARG A 83 -26.64 -9.16 -7.40
CA ARG A 83 -26.11 -8.25 -8.43
C ARG A 83 -25.06 -7.29 -7.86
N VAL A 84 -25.34 -6.67 -6.71
CA VAL A 84 -24.40 -5.74 -6.06
C VAL A 84 -23.17 -6.48 -5.57
N VAL A 85 -23.37 -7.60 -4.86
CA VAL A 85 -22.27 -8.37 -4.27
C VAL A 85 -21.34 -8.95 -5.35
N PHE A 86 -21.90 -9.53 -6.42
CA PHE A 86 -21.10 -10.09 -7.51
C PHE A 86 -20.38 -9.00 -8.29
N SER A 87 -21.00 -7.83 -8.48
CA SER A 87 -20.35 -6.69 -9.14
C SER A 87 -19.16 -6.18 -8.33
N ASN A 88 -19.32 -6.04 -7.01
CA ASN A 88 -18.23 -5.60 -6.13
C ASN A 88 -17.08 -6.61 -6.10
N ALA A 89 -17.37 -7.91 -5.97
CA ALA A 89 -16.35 -8.95 -5.98
C ALA A 89 -15.63 -9.03 -7.34
N GLY A 90 -16.36 -8.90 -8.45
CA GLY A 90 -15.81 -8.85 -9.80
C GLY A 90 -14.91 -7.63 -10.03
N ALA A 91 -15.34 -6.45 -9.59
CA ALA A 91 -14.56 -5.22 -9.68
C ALA A 91 -13.28 -5.28 -8.81
N ALA A 92 -13.38 -5.78 -7.58
CA ALA A 92 -12.23 -5.98 -6.70
C ALA A 92 -11.21 -6.95 -7.33
N PHE A 93 -11.67 -8.09 -7.85
CA PHE A 93 -10.80 -9.05 -8.53
C PHE A 93 -10.15 -8.45 -9.78
N ALA A 94 -10.90 -7.72 -10.61
CA ALA A 94 -10.34 -7.05 -11.79
C ALA A 94 -9.26 -6.03 -11.38
N GLY A 95 -9.51 -5.23 -10.34
CA GLY A 95 -8.52 -4.29 -9.80
C GLY A 95 -7.24 -4.98 -9.32
N MET A 96 -7.36 -6.11 -8.61
CA MET A 96 -6.20 -6.91 -8.18
C MET A 96 -5.40 -7.43 -9.37
N VAL A 97 -6.07 -7.95 -10.41
CA VAL A 97 -5.42 -8.49 -11.62
C VAL A 97 -4.71 -7.39 -12.40
N ILE A 98 -5.41 -6.30 -12.73
CA ILE A 98 -4.84 -5.20 -13.52
C ILE A 98 -3.70 -4.54 -12.77
N GLY A 99 -3.89 -4.21 -11.48
CA GLY A 99 -2.86 -3.58 -10.66
C GLY A 99 -1.59 -4.42 -10.57
N ARG A 100 -1.71 -5.75 -10.48
CA ARG A 100 -0.55 -6.66 -10.50
C ARG A 100 0.15 -6.68 -11.85
N LEU A 101 -0.61 -6.82 -12.95
CA LEU A 101 -0.06 -6.90 -14.30
C LEU A 101 0.67 -5.62 -14.72
N GLU A 102 0.19 -4.47 -14.27
CA GLU A 102 0.86 -3.18 -14.51
C GLU A 102 2.16 -3.07 -13.73
N ARG A 103 2.19 -3.50 -12.46
CA ARG A 103 3.38 -3.43 -11.59
C ARG A 103 4.51 -4.36 -12.06
N SER A 104 4.18 -5.52 -12.62
CA SER A 104 5.17 -6.46 -13.15
C SER A 104 5.95 -5.93 -14.37
N ARG A 105 5.55 -4.79 -14.96
CA ARG A 105 6.24 -4.16 -16.10
C ARG A 105 7.32 -3.14 -15.69
N ASP A 106 7.37 -2.76 -14.40
CA ASP A 106 8.19 -1.65 -13.89
C ASP A 106 9.35 -2.08 -12.96
N PHE A 107 9.79 -3.35 -12.99
CA PHE A 107 10.91 -3.78 -12.13
C PHE A 107 12.27 -3.22 -12.63
N SER A 108 12.59 -2.00 -12.20
CA SER A 108 13.96 -1.56 -11.99
C SER A 108 14.45 -2.15 -10.66
N SER A 109 15.59 -2.83 -10.68
CA SER A 109 16.26 -3.47 -9.54
C SER A 109 16.45 -2.52 -8.35
N VAL A 110 15.51 -2.56 -7.40
CA VAL A 110 15.78 -2.10 -6.04
C VAL A 110 16.53 -3.24 -5.36
N ASN A 111 17.63 -2.95 -4.66
CA ASN A 111 18.36 -3.94 -3.86
C ASN A 111 17.40 -4.58 -2.84
N GLU A 112 16.83 -5.74 -3.16
CA GLU A 112 15.99 -6.50 -2.24
C GLU A 112 16.86 -6.97 -1.06
N LYS A 113 16.47 -6.56 0.15
CA LYS A 113 17.11 -7.06 1.37
C LYS A 113 16.76 -8.54 1.51
N SER A 114 17.72 -9.35 1.93
CA SER A 114 17.45 -10.76 2.24
C SER A 114 16.51 -10.86 3.44
N THR A 115 15.43 -11.59 3.28
CA THR A 115 14.37 -11.81 4.28
C THR A 115 14.60 -13.11 5.05
N VAL A 116 14.50 -13.01 6.37
CA VAL A 116 14.70 -14.12 7.32
C VAL A 116 13.39 -14.42 8.07
N GLY A 117 12.95 -15.67 8.02
CA GLY A 117 11.79 -16.15 8.78
C GLY A 117 12.14 -16.53 10.20
N LEU A 118 11.38 -16.05 11.19
CA LEU A 118 11.58 -16.31 12.62
C LEU A 118 10.33 -16.95 13.23
N THR A 119 10.45 -18.06 13.96
CA THR A 119 9.32 -18.63 14.73
C THR A 119 9.34 -18.16 16.19
N MET A 120 8.16 -17.84 16.72
CA MET A 120 7.99 -17.18 18.02
C MET A 120 6.82 -17.76 18.81
N PHE A 121 6.94 -17.73 20.13
CA PHE A 121 5.83 -17.91 21.06
C PHE A 121 5.95 -16.90 22.20
N GLY A 122 4.86 -16.62 22.93
CA GLY A 122 4.88 -15.62 24.02
C GLY A 122 5.99 -15.85 25.06
N VAL A 123 6.37 -17.10 25.28
CA VAL A 123 7.42 -17.55 26.21
C VAL A 123 8.85 -17.50 25.64
N THR A 124 9.00 -17.25 24.34
CA THR A 124 10.28 -17.08 23.63
C THR A 124 10.45 -15.68 23.01
N THR A 125 9.45 -14.79 23.18
CA THR A 125 9.48 -13.40 22.71
C THR A 125 10.77 -12.64 23.06
N PRO A 126 11.34 -12.73 24.29
CA PRO A 126 12.60 -12.05 24.59
C PRO A 126 13.75 -12.45 23.66
N CYS A 127 13.90 -13.75 23.38
CA CYS A 127 14.88 -14.27 22.44
C CYS A 127 14.63 -13.74 21.02
N VAL A 128 13.39 -13.87 20.52
CA VAL A 128 13.03 -13.49 19.15
C VAL A 128 13.21 -11.99 18.91
N ASN A 129 12.82 -11.15 19.86
CA ASN A 129 12.99 -9.69 19.74
C ASN A 129 14.47 -9.31 19.67
N ALA A 130 15.32 -9.92 20.49
CA ALA A 130 16.76 -9.68 20.47
C ALA A 130 17.40 -10.15 19.15
N VAL A 131 16.98 -11.32 18.64
CA VAL A 131 17.40 -11.83 17.31
C VAL A 131 16.96 -10.88 16.19
N GLN A 132 15.70 -10.44 16.20
CA GLN A 132 15.15 -9.54 15.21
C GLN A 132 15.89 -8.19 15.19
N GLU A 133 16.11 -7.59 16.36
CA GLU A 133 16.85 -6.34 16.47
C GLU A 133 18.28 -6.48 15.91
N ARG A 134 18.94 -7.60 16.21
CA ARG A 134 20.28 -7.87 15.69
C ARG A 134 20.28 -8.08 14.17
N LEU A 135 19.37 -8.88 13.63
CA LEU A 135 19.26 -9.10 12.17
C LEU A 135 18.99 -7.81 11.40
N HIS A 136 18.16 -6.92 11.95
CA HIS A 136 17.93 -5.59 11.35
C HIS A 136 19.21 -4.75 11.31
N LYS A 137 20.04 -4.80 12.36
CA LYS A 137 21.36 -4.12 12.38
C LYS A 137 22.32 -4.70 11.34
N GLU A 138 22.24 -6.00 11.07
CA GLU A 138 23.01 -6.70 10.01
C GLU A 138 22.42 -6.50 8.60
N GLY A 139 21.32 -5.73 8.45
CA GLY A 139 20.75 -5.35 7.16
C GLY A 139 19.71 -6.31 6.57
N TYR A 140 19.29 -7.33 7.33
CA TYR A 140 18.25 -8.27 6.92
C TYR A 140 16.85 -7.71 7.16
N GLU A 141 15.88 -8.16 6.37
CA GLU A 141 14.45 -8.04 6.68
C GLU A 141 14.01 -9.27 7.48
N THR A 142 13.02 -9.12 8.38
CA THR A 142 12.53 -10.23 9.19
C THR A 142 11.02 -10.38 9.12
N LEU A 143 10.55 -11.64 9.04
CA LEU A 143 9.14 -12.00 9.16
C LEU A 143 8.98 -12.92 10.36
N VAL A 144 8.18 -12.50 11.35
CA VAL A 144 7.95 -13.26 12.59
C VAL A 144 6.63 -14.03 12.51
N PHE A 145 6.69 -15.33 12.79
CA PHE A 145 5.57 -16.25 12.73
C PHE A 145 5.26 -16.79 14.13
N HIS A 146 4.03 -16.60 14.58
CA HIS A 146 3.57 -17.19 15.83
C HIS A 146 3.37 -18.69 15.66
N ALA A 147 4.06 -19.51 16.46
CA ALA A 147 4.15 -20.96 16.32
C ALA A 147 2.86 -21.68 16.79
N THR A 148 1.76 -21.47 16.06
CA THR A 148 0.42 -22.00 16.39
C THR A 148 -0.02 -23.15 15.48
N GLY A 149 0.92 -23.79 14.78
CA GLY A 149 0.68 -24.78 13.74
C GLY A 149 0.47 -24.13 12.37
N VAL A 150 -0.37 -23.09 12.32
CA VAL A 150 -0.60 -22.28 11.12
C VAL A 150 0.62 -21.39 10.80
N GLY A 151 1.28 -20.83 11.82
CA GLY A 151 2.42 -19.95 11.62
C GLY A 151 3.62 -20.65 10.97
N GLY A 152 3.99 -21.85 11.43
CA GLY A 152 5.04 -22.63 10.80
C GLY A 152 4.73 -22.99 9.35
N LYS A 153 3.47 -23.34 9.05
CA LYS A 153 3.01 -23.61 7.67
C LYS A 153 3.06 -22.38 6.78
N ALA A 154 2.69 -21.21 7.30
CA ALA A 154 2.75 -19.94 6.58
C ALA A 154 4.20 -19.59 6.22
N MET A 155 5.12 -19.70 7.19
CA MET A 155 6.55 -19.51 6.96
C MET A 155 7.08 -20.44 5.87
N GLU A 156 6.76 -21.73 5.93
CA GLU A 156 7.20 -22.70 4.92
C GLU A 156 6.60 -22.47 3.53
N SER A 157 5.36 -21.97 3.43
CA SER A 157 4.77 -21.56 2.15
C SER A 157 5.61 -20.44 1.52
N LEU A 158 5.93 -19.41 2.30
CA LEU A 158 6.75 -18.29 1.85
C LEU A 158 8.18 -18.70 1.48
N VAL A 159 8.74 -19.72 2.14
CA VAL A 159 10.00 -20.36 1.73
C VAL A 159 9.86 -21.06 0.36
N ARG A 160 8.80 -21.87 0.16
CA ARG A 160 8.57 -22.55 -1.13
C ARG A 160 8.42 -21.56 -2.28
N GLU A 161 7.87 -20.40 -1.99
CA GLU A 161 7.60 -19.33 -2.95
C GLU A 161 8.78 -18.38 -3.16
N GLY A 162 9.83 -18.47 -2.34
CA GLY A 162 11.07 -17.70 -2.50
C GLY A 162 11.08 -16.33 -1.82
N PHE A 163 10.02 -15.98 -1.09
CA PHE A 163 9.95 -14.73 -0.30
C PHE A 163 10.88 -14.73 0.92
N ILE A 164 11.23 -15.91 1.44
CA ILE A 164 12.14 -16.08 2.58
C ILE A 164 13.39 -16.82 2.11
N GLN A 165 14.57 -16.21 2.31
CA GLN A 165 15.85 -16.75 1.85
C GLN A 165 16.67 -17.42 2.96
N ALA A 166 16.24 -17.31 4.23
CA ALA A 166 16.80 -18.04 5.36
C ALA A 166 15.80 -18.15 6.51
N VAL A 167 16.01 -19.11 7.42
CA VAL A 167 15.13 -19.34 8.58
C VAL A 167 15.94 -19.46 9.86
N LEU A 168 15.51 -18.75 10.91
CA LEU A 168 15.87 -19.04 12.31
C LEU A 168 14.60 -19.59 12.99
N ASP A 169 14.48 -20.92 12.99
CA ASP A 169 13.36 -21.62 13.61
C ASP A 169 13.61 -21.77 15.11
N ILE A 170 13.44 -20.67 15.84
CA ILE A 170 13.75 -20.55 17.27
C ILE A 170 12.75 -21.34 18.12
N THR A 171 11.48 -21.36 17.70
CA THR A 171 10.35 -21.90 18.46
C THR A 171 9.69 -23.04 17.70
N THR A 172 10.11 -24.28 17.98
CA THR A 172 9.63 -25.49 17.29
C THR A 172 8.50 -26.21 18.06
N THR A 173 7.79 -25.51 18.93
CA THR A 173 6.71 -26.06 19.79
C THR A 173 5.61 -26.80 19.04
N GLU A 174 5.36 -26.47 17.78
CA GLU A 174 4.34 -27.12 16.95
C GLU A 174 4.57 -28.63 16.78
N VAL A 175 5.82 -29.10 16.94
CA VAL A 175 6.19 -30.52 16.95
C VAL A 175 5.67 -31.23 18.20
N ALA A 176 5.67 -30.56 19.36
CA ALA A 176 5.13 -31.12 20.59
C ALA A 176 3.62 -31.38 20.46
N ASP A 177 2.90 -30.37 19.96
CA ASP A 177 1.48 -30.49 19.66
C ASP A 177 1.18 -31.59 18.64
N TYR A 178 1.98 -31.71 17.57
CA TYR A 178 1.79 -32.76 16.55
C TYR A 178 1.92 -34.19 17.13
N LEU A 179 2.91 -34.43 17.98
CA LEU A 179 3.22 -35.77 18.47
C LEU A 179 2.40 -36.20 19.69
N VAL A 180 1.91 -35.22 20.47
CA VAL A 180 1.11 -35.47 21.68
C VAL A 180 -0.39 -35.28 21.44
N GLY A 181 -0.78 -34.46 20.45
CA GLY A 181 -2.17 -34.20 20.09
C GLY A 181 -2.72 -32.87 20.63
N GLY A 182 -1.89 -31.82 20.60
CA GLY A 182 -2.29 -30.45 20.94
C GLY A 182 -3.05 -29.74 19.81
N VAL A 183 -3.59 -28.56 20.12
CA VAL A 183 -4.48 -27.78 19.22
C VAL A 183 -3.72 -26.87 18.25
N MET A 184 -2.41 -26.69 18.44
CA MET A 184 -1.52 -25.84 17.65
C MET A 184 -0.45 -26.67 16.91
N ALA A 185 -0.83 -27.86 16.47
CA ALA A 185 0.06 -28.82 15.83
C ALA A 185 0.54 -28.39 14.43
N CYS A 186 1.81 -28.67 14.13
CA CYS A 186 2.25 -28.76 12.75
C CYS A 186 1.69 -30.04 12.09
N ASP A 187 2.08 -30.31 10.86
CA ASP A 187 1.87 -31.62 10.24
C ASP A 187 3.20 -32.35 10.00
N ASN A 188 3.12 -33.56 9.45
CA ASN A 188 4.29 -34.38 9.19
C ASN A 188 5.26 -33.75 8.17
N SER A 189 4.87 -32.71 7.44
CA SER A 189 5.73 -32.04 6.46
C SER A 189 6.62 -30.95 7.06
N ARG A 190 6.50 -30.67 8.38
CA ARG A 190 7.32 -29.66 9.06
C ARG A 190 8.81 -29.84 8.75
N PHE A 191 9.46 -28.72 8.43
CA PHE A 191 10.83 -28.52 7.96
C PHE A 191 11.11 -28.90 6.49
N ASP A 192 10.23 -29.65 5.81
CA ASP A 192 10.53 -30.18 4.47
C ASP A 192 10.76 -29.06 3.45
N ALA A 193 9.95 -27.99 3.47
CA ALA A 193 10.09 -26.86 2.56
C ALA A 193 11.47 -26.20 2.61
N ILE A 194 11.99 -26.03 3.84
CA ILE A 194 13.26 -25.36 4.11
C ILE A 194 14.41 -26.23 3.57
N ILE A 195 14.32 -27.53 3.83
CA ILE A 195 15.29 -28.54 3.38
C ILE A 195 15.29 -28.64 1.84
N GLU A 196 14.11 -28.72 1.22
CA GLU A 196 13.93 -28.81 -0.23
C GLU A 196 14.49 -27.58 -0.96
N LYS A 197 14.29 -26.38 -0.39
CA LYS A 197 14.81 -25.12 -0.95
C LYS A 197 16.28 -24.87 -0.68
N ARG A 198 16.91 -25.67 0.19
CA ARG A 198 18.33 -25.59 0.54
C ARG A 198 18.77 -24.21 1.06
N ILE A 199 17.86 -23.50 1.73
CA ILE A 199 18.17 -22.22 2.37
C ILE A 199 18.86 -22.44 3.72
N PRO A 200 19.67 -21.47 4.21
CA PRO A 200 20.27 -21.56 5.54
C PRO A 200 19.21 -21.71 6.63
N LEU A 201 19.42 -22.67 7.53
CA LEU A 201 18.53 -22.94 8.65
C LEU A 201 19.31 -22.95 9.97
N VAL A 202 18.95 -22.06 10.88
CA VAL A 202 19.30 -22.20 12.29
C VAL A 202 18.07 -22.66 13.04
N LEU A 203 18.16 -23.79 13.74
CA LEU A 203 17.04 -24.35 14.49
C LEU A 203 17.35 -24.37 15.99
N SER A 204 16.35 -24.08 16.81
CA SER A 204 16.41 -24.24 18.27
C SER A 204 15.20 -25.04 18.76
N VAL A 205 15.04 -25.11 20.08
CA VAL A 205 14.06 -25.98 20.78
C VAL A 205 13.05 -25.17 21.59
N GLY A 206 12.84 -23.90 21.22
CA GLY A 206 12.00 -22.99 21.97
C GLY A 206 10.57 -23.49 22.15
N ALA A 207 10.08 -23.37 23.37
CA ALA A 207 8.75 -23.81 23.80
C ALA A 207 8.43 -25.30 23.57
N LEU A 208 9.40 -26.17 23.26
CA LEU A 208 9.16 -27.63 23.20
C LEU A 208 8.81 -28.25 24.57
N ASP A 209 8.78 -27.46 25.63
CA ASP A 209 8.34 -27.85 26.96
C ASP A 209 6.83 -27.92 27.11
N MET A 210 6.04 -27.44 26.14
CA MET A 210 4.59 -27.34 26.26
C MET A 210 3.83 -27.94 25.08
N VAL A 211 2.65 -28.49 25.40
CA VAL A 211 1.61 -28.88 24.44
C VAL A 211 0.40 -28.00 24.69
N ASN A 212 -0.19 -27.46 23.64
CA ASN A 212 -1.24 -26.47 23.76
C ASN A 212 -2.62 -27.12 23.70
N PHE A 213 -3.50 -26.72 24.61
CA PHE A 213 -4.92 -27.07 24.61
C PHE A 213 -5.78 -25.82 24.76
N GLY A 214 -7.09 -25.99 24.57
CA GLY A 214 -8.07 -24.95 24.84
C GLY A 214 -8.27 -24.70 26.34
N ALA A 215 -9.48 -24.30 26.70
CA ALA A 215 -9.88 -24.19 28.10
C ALA A 215 -9.69 -25.53 28.82
N LYS A 216 -9.43 -25.50 30.13
CA LYS A 216 -9.03 -26.69 30.91
C LYS A 216 -10.02 -27.85 30.82
N ASP A 217 -11.30 -27.55 30.69
CA ASP A 217 -12.40 -28.51 30.51
C ASP A 217 -12.39 -29.20 29.14
N THR A 218 -11.69 -28.63 28.15
CA THR A 218 -11.51 -29.22 26.81
C THR A 218 -10.32 -30.18 26.72
N ILE A 219 -9.48 -30.26 27.76
CA ILE A 219 -8.31 -31.15 27.78
C ILE A 219 -8.78 -32.62 27.76
N PRO A 220 -8.28 -33.45 26.83
CA PRO A 220 -8.60 -34.88 26.76
C PRO A 220 -8.39 -35.59 28.10
N SER A 221 -9.28 -36.53 28.43
CA SER A 221 -9.31 -37.19 29.75
C SER A 221 -8.00 -37.89 30.13
N ASN A 222 -7.27 -38.43 29.15
CA ASN A 222 -5.96 -39.05 29.33
C ASN A 222 -4.84 -38.06 29.74
N PHE A 223 -5.06 -36.75 29.60
CA PHE A 223 -4.09 -35.70 29.92
C PHE A 223 -4.46 -34.89 31.18
N GLN A 224 -5.63 -35.09 31.78
CA GLN A 224 -6.09 -34.28 32.92
C GLN A 224 -5.21 -34.36 34.17
N GLN A 225 -4.47 -35.46 34.35
CA GLN A 225 -3.55 -35.65 35.48
C GLN A 225 -2.13 -35.11 35.22
N ARG A 226 -1.89 -34.54 34.04
CA ARG A 226 -0.59 -33.96 33.68
C ARG A 226 -0.41 -32.60 34.35
N LYS A 227 0.83 -32.09 34.32
CA LYS A 227 1.14 -30.75 34.85
C LYS A 227 0.59 -29.69 33.90
N ILE A 228 -0.55 -29.11 34.26
CA ILE A 228 -1.25 -28.09 33.47
C ILE A 228 -0.98 -26.69 34.04
N HIS A 229 -0.67 -25.74 33.16
CA HIS A 229 -0.61 -24.31 33.45
C HIS A 229 -1.74 -23.59 32.70
N GLU A 230 -2.66 -22.98 33.44
CA GLU A 230 -3.74 -22.16 32.87
C GLU A 230 -3.16 -20.79 32.49
N HIS A 231 -2.88 -20.58 31.20
CA HIS A 231 -2.29 -19.33 30.72
C HIS A 231 -3.35 -18.22 30.69
N ILE A 232 -4.49 -18.50 30.04
CA ILE A 232 -5.70 -17.69 30.03
C ILE A 232 -6.92 -18.61 30.02
N LYS A 233 -8.13 -18.08 30.22
CA LYS A 233 -9.36 -18.90 30.29
C LYS A 233 -9.56 -19.82 29.08
N GLN A 234 -9.11 -19.39 27.90
CA GLN A 234 -9.26 -20.14 26.65
C GLN A 234 -8.06 -21.03 26.29
N VAL A 235 -6.93 -20.94 27.01
CA VAL A 235 -5.68 -21.64 26.64
C VAL A 235 -5.01 -22.22 27.87
N SER A 236 -4.79 -23.53 27.83
CA SER A 236 -4.07 -24.29 28.84
C SER A 236 -2.84 -24.92 28.21
N LEU A 237 -1.72 -24.87 28.92
CA LEU A 237 -0.46 -25.46 28.51
C LEU A 237 -0.22 -26.72 29.33
N MET A 238 0.21 -27.80 28.69
CA MET A 238 0.58 -29.05 29.36
C MET A 238 2.10 -29.26 29.27
N ARG A 239 2.77 -29.48 30.41
CA ARG A 239 4.21 -29.76 30.42
C ARG A 239 4.51 -31.10 29.75
N THR A 240 5.45 -31.10 28.80
CA THR A 240 5.95 -32.31 28.13
C THR A 240 6.87 -33.14 29.03
N THR A 241 6.85 -34.46 28.90
CA THR A 241 7.73 -35.37 29.66
C THR A 241 9.09 -35.59 28.99
N PRO A 242 10.09 -36.15 29.69
CA PRO A 242 11.34 -36.61 29.07
C PRO A 242 11.12 -37.56 27.89
N ASP A 243 10.20 -38.53 27.99
CA ASP A 243 9.92 -39.48 26.90
C ASP A 243 9.27 -38.82 25.68
N GLU A 244 8.39 -37.84 25.88
CA GLU A 244 7.85 -37.02 24.79
C GLU A 244 8.98 -36.22 24.12
N ASN A 245 9.91 -35.65 24.89
CA ASN A 245 11.07 -34.93 24.38
C ASN A 245 12.02 -35.81 23.54
N LYS A 246 12.19 -37.10 23.89
CA LYS A 246 12.91 -38.06 23.02
C LYS A 246 12.24 -38.18 21.64
N ARG A 247 10.90 -38.29 21.62
CA ARG A 247 10.12 -38.38 20.37
C ARG A 247 10.22 -37.09 19.55
N PHE A 248 10.29 -35.92 20.21
CA PHE A 248 10.50 -34.65 19.52
C PHE A 248 11.87 -34.59 18.85
N ALA A 249 12.92 -35.01 19.58
CA ALA A 249 14.27 -35.13 19.04
C ALA A 249 14.33 -36.08 17.83
N GLU A 250 13.67 -37.23 17.92
CA GLU A 250 13.57 -38.19 16.81
C GLU A 250 12.91 -37.58 15.58
N PHE A 251 11.78 -36.88 15.74
CA PHE A 251 11.09 -36.24 14.62
C PHE A 251 11.98 -35.19 13.94
N ILE A 252 12.59 -34.30 14.72
CA ILE A 252 13.47 -33.24 14.22
C ILE A 252 14.71 -33.85 13.54
N ALA A 253 15.40 -34.78 14.20
CA ALA A 253 16.60 -35.41 13.66
C ALA A 253 16.32 -36.18 12.36
N ASN A 254 15.20 -36.90 12.29
CA ASN A 254 14.78 -37.62 11.09
C ASN A 254 14.56 -36.69 9.88
N LYS A 255 14.14 -35.45 10.11
CA LYS A 255 14.01 -34.43 9.07
C LYS A 255 15.38 -33.87 8.70
N LEU A 256 16.14 -33.37 9.67
CA LEU A 256 17.43 -32.71 9.42
C LEU A 256 18.49 -33.64 8.81
N ASN A 257 18.46 -34.94 9.15
CA ASN A 257 19.40 -35.93 8.59
C ASN A 257 19.20 -36.18 7.09
N LYS A 258 18.01 -35.89 6.55
CA LYS A 258 17.73 -35.98 5.11
C LYS A 258 18.15 -34.72 4.34
N SER A 259 18.58 -33.68 5.05
CA SER A 259 18.93 -32.41 4.43
C SER A 259 20.30 -32.41 3.79
N SER A 260 20.39 -31.69 2.67
CA SER A 260 21.63 -31.25 2.01
C SER A 260 21.86 -29.74 2.18
N SER A 261 21.06 -29.07 3.01
CA SER A 261 21.17 -27.65 3.32
C SER A 261 22.13 -27.40 4.48
N LYS A 262 22.68 -26.18 4.54
CA LYS A 262 23.48 -25.74 5.69
C LYS A 262 22.56 -25.50 6.89
N ILE A 263 22.79 -26.28 7.95
CA ILE A 263 21.98 -26.32 9.17
C ILE A 263 22.87 -26.14 10.40
N CYS A 264 22.47 -25.25 11.30
CA CYS A 264 23.03 -25.18 12.64
C CYS A 264 21.92 -25.34 13.69
N VAL A 265 21.99 -26.38 14.52
CA VAL A 265 21.09 -26.55 15.66
C VAL A 265 21.74 -25.95 16.90
N CYS A 266 21.11 -24.94 17.49
CA CYS A 266 21.58 -24.26 18.69
C CYS A 266 20.74 -24.66 19.89
N LEU A 267 21.36 -25.20 20.93
CA LEU A 267 20.67 -25.79 22.08
C LEU A 267 21.01 -25.04 23.38
N PRO A 268 20.02 -24.39 24.04
CA PRO A 268 20.22 -23.71 25.31
C PRO A 268 20.10 -24.70 26.49
N GLN A 269 21.14 -24.79 27.32
CA GLN A 269 21.24 -25.81 28.38
C GLN A 269 20.45 -25.48 29.65
N LYS A 270 20.11 -24.21 29.91
CA LYS A 270 19.46 -23.80 31.17
C LYS A 270 17.94 -23.76 31.11
N GLY A 271 17.35 -23.91 29.91
CA GLY A 271 15.91 -23.97 29.72
C GLY A 271 15.46 -23.40 28.37
N ILE A 272 14.25 -23.82 27.96
CA ILE A 272 13.74 -23.64 26.59
C ILE A 272 12.51 -22.74 26.49
N SER A 273 12.05 -22.14 27.60
CA SER A 273 10.93 -21.20 27.61
C SER A 273 10.93 -20.33 28.87
N ALA A 274 10.19 -19.22 28.88
CA ALA A 274 9.97 -18.42 30.09
C ALA A 274 9.30 -19.20 31.25
N LEU A 275 8.68 -20.35 30.99
CA LEU A 275 8.12 -21.22 32.02
C LEU A 275 9.11 -22.32 32.47
N ASP A 276 10.16 -22.59 31.69
CA ASP A 276 11.21 -23.58 31.94
C ASP A 276 12.48 -22.92 32.51
N VAL A 277 12.33 -22.22 33.63
CA VAL A 277 13.44 -21.62 34.38
C VAL A 277 13.20 -21.78 35.88
N GLN A 278 14.27 -21.89 36.67
CA GLN A 278 14.18 -22.15 38.11
C GLN A 278 13.12 -21.27 38.80
N GLY A 279 12.17 -21.92 39.48
CA GLY A 279 11.06 -21.25 40.17
C GLY A 279 9.78 -21.09 39.34
N MET A 280 9.82 -21.34 38.04
CA MET A 280 8.66 -21.28 37.15
C MET A 280 7.96 -22.64 37.00
N PRO A 281 6.67 -22.66 36.63
CA PRO A 281 5.86 -23.88 36.67
C PRO A 281 6.38 -25.02 35.80
N PHE A 282 7.09 -24.75 34.70
CA PHE A 282 7.53 -25.78 33.74
C PHE A 282 9.02 -26.10 33.86
N TYR A 283 9.72 -25.59 34.88
CA TYR A 283 11.13 -25.94 35.06
C TYR A 283 11.32 -27.44 35.26
N ASP A 284 12.02 -28.07 34.31
CA ASP A 284 12.38 -29.49 34.35
C ASP A 284 13.70 -29.71 33.59
N LEU A 285 14.80 -29.72 34.35
CA LEU A 285 16.13 -29.92 33.79
C LEU A 285 16.34 -31.34 33.24
N GLU A 286 15.60 -32.34 33.73
CA GLU A 286 15.68 -33.72 33.21
C GLU A 286 15.12 -33.78 31.78
N ALA A 287 13.96 -33.18 31.56
CA ALA A 287 13.34 -33.09 30.23
C ALA A 287 14.24 -32.33 29.24
N THR A 288 14.77 -31.17 29.65
CA THR A 288 15.67 -30.35 28.82
C THR A 288 16.98 -31.08 28.49
N ASN A 289 17.61 -31.74 29.47
CA ASN A 289 18.81 -32.54 29.23
C ASN A 289 18.55 -33.74 28.32
N THR A 290 17.38 -34.39 28.47
CA THR A 290 16.98 -35.51 27.60
C THR A 290 16.83 -35.04 26.15
N LEU A 291 16.13 -33.93 25.91
CA LEU A 291 15.95 -33.36 24.57
C LEU A 291 17.31 -33.05 23.91
N ILE A 292 18.18 -32.36 24.64
CA ILE A 292 19.50 -31.95 24.15
C ILE A 292 20.37 -33.17 23.83
N THR A 293 20.45 -34.13 24.75
CA THR A 293 21.26 -35.35 24.58
C THR A 293 20.79 -36.17 23.38
N GLU A 294 19.47 -36.33 23.21
CA GLU A 294 18.93 -37.06 22.06
C GLU A 294 19.17 -36.34 20.73
N LEU A 295 19.01 -35.00 20.67
CA LEU A 295 19.31 -34.24 19.46
C LEU A 295 20.79 -34.35 19.08
N GLN A 296 21.70 -34.26 20.05
CA GLN A 296 23.14 -34.46 19.81
C GLN A 296 23.46 -35.87 19.31
N ARG A 297 22.78 -36.88 19.84
CA ARG A 297 23.01 -38.29 19.48
C ARG A 297 22.45 -38.65 18.11
N LEU A 298 21.26 -38.12 17.77
CA LEU A 298 20.50 -38.50 16.59
C LEU A 298 20.85 -37.69 15.34
N ILE A 299 21.25 -36.41 15.50
CA ILE A 299 21.64 -35.58 14.36
C ILE A 299 23.04 -35.97 13.92
N GLN A 300 23.16 -36.44 12.67
CA GLN A 300 24.44 -36.82 12.08
C GLN A 300 25.21 -35.57 11.67
N THR A 301 26.24 -35.17 12.40
CA THR A 301 26.99 -33.95 12.06
C THR A 301 27.90 -34.14 10.85
N ASN A 302 28.06 -33.09 10.04
CA ASN A 302 28.99 -33.01 8.92
C ASN A 302 29.37 -31.53 8.65
N GLU A 303 30.04 -31.24 7.54
CA GLU A 303 30.47 -29.87 7.22
C GLU A 303 29.29 -28.88 7.10
N ASP A 304 28.14 -29.34 6.64
CA ASP A 304 26.93 -28.54 6.44
C ASP A 304 25.93 -28.65 7.59
N ARG A 305 26.10 -29.57 8.54
CA ARG A 305 25.16 -29.79 9.64
C ARG A 305 25.86 -29.86 10.98
N GLN A 306 25.63 -28.85 11.82
CA GLN A 306 26.26 -28.70 13.13
C GLN A 306 25.23 -28.69 14.26
N VAL A 307 25.64 -29.15 15.44
CA VAL A 307 24.90 -29.03 16.70
C VAL A 307 25.80 -28.31 17.70
N LYS A 308 25.33 -27.17 18.22
CA LYS A 308 26.06 -26.31 19.16
C LYS A 308 25.29 -26.19 20.47
N LEU A 309 25.99 -26.33 21.59
CA LEU A 309 25.42 -26.17 22.93
C LEU A 309 25.88 -24.86 23.54
N TYR A 310 24.96 -24.21 24.24
CA TYR A 310 25.22 -22.94 24.89
C TYR A 310 24.81 -23.00 26.37
N PRO A 311 25.69 -22.61 27.31
CA PRO A 311 25.45 -22.68 28.75
C PRO A 311 24.53 -21.54 29.25
N CYS A 312 23.44 -21.29 28.54
CA CYS A 312 22.50 -20.21 28.76
C CYS A 312 21.05 -20.70 28.63
N HIS A 313 20.11 -19.85 29.03
CA HIS A 313 18.69 -20.04 28.82
C HIS A 313 18.29 -19.47 27.45
N ILE A 314 17.23 -19.98 26.82
CA ILE A 314 16.82 -19.51 25.47
C ILE A 314 16.61 -17.99 25.39
N ASN A 315 16.08 -17.39 26.46
CA ASN A 315 15.77 -15.96 26.54
C ASN A 315 16.95 -15.09 27.00
N ASP A 316 18.13 -15.67 27.24
CA ASP A 316 19.33 -14.88 27.52
C ASP A 316 19.81 -14.18 26.24
N SER A 317 20.25 -12.93 26.36
CA SER A 317 20.75 -12.15 25.22
C SER A 317 21.97 -12.80 24.54
N GLU A 318 22.79 -13.52 25.30
CA GLU A 318 23.91 -14.31 24.77
C GLU A 318 23.43 -15.39 23.79
N PHE A 319 22.31 -16.06 24.09
CA PHE A 319 21.75 -17.08 23.20
C PHE A 319 21.19 -16.47 21.92
N ALA A 320 20.47 -15.36 22.04
CA ALA A 320 19.96 -14.62 20.88
C ALA A 320 21.10 -14.18 19.95
N ASN A 321 22.22 -13.72 20.51
CA ASN A 321 23.41 -13.43 19.72
C ASN A 321 23.96 -14.70 19.06
N ALA A 322 24.17 -15.78 19.83
CA ALA A 322 24.71 -17.03 19.31
C ALA A 322 23.90 -17.64 18.14
N LEU A 323 22.57 -17.46 18.15
CA LEU A 323 21.70 -17.85 17.03
C LEU A 323 22.04 -17.06 15.76
N VAL A 324 22.19 -15.74 15.87
CA VAL A 324 22.54 -14.88 14.72
C VAL A 324 23.98 -15.13 14.26
N ASP A 325 24.94 -15.34 15.17
CA ASP A 325 26.30 -15.70 14.79
C ASP A 325 26.32 -16.99 13.97
N SER A 326 25.59 -18.01 14.45
CA SER A 326 25.46 -19.28 13.75
C SER A 326 24.80 -19.13 12.38
N PHE A 327 23.84 -18.21 12.25
CA PHE A 327 23.20 -17.89 10.97
C PHE A 327 24.17 -17.21 9.99
N LEU A 328 24.93 -16.21 10.46
CA LEU A 328 25.89 -15.49 9.63
C LEU A 328 27.02 -16.42 9.15
N GLU A 329 27.50 -17.32 10.01
CA GLU A 329 28.52 -18.32 9.66
C GLU A 329 28.10 -19.22 8.49
N ILE A 330 26.85 -19.72 8.51
CA ILE A 330 26.35 -20.62 7.47
C ILE A 330 25.92 -19.87 6.20
N SER A 331 25.65 -18.56 6.30
CA SER A 331 25.22 -17.71 5.18
C SER A 331 26.41 -17.06 4.44
N ALA A 332 27.50 -16.71 5.13
CA ALA A 332 28.62 -15.94 4.56
C ALA A 332 29.52 -16.72 3.58
N LYS A 333 29.39 -18.05 3.49
CA LYS A 333 30.27 -18.89 2.63
C LYS A 333 29.91 -18.90 1.13
N ASN A 334 28.87 -18.17 0.67
CA ASN A 334 28.41 -18.21 -0.73
C ASN A 334 28.79 -16.97 -1.58
N SER A 335 29.69 -16.09 -1.12
CA SER A 335 30.09 -14.89 -1.87
C SER A 335 31.11 -15.13 -3.00
N LYS A 336 31.40 -16.38 -3.39
CA LYS A 336 32.37 -16.71 -4.45
C LYS A 336 31.85 -17.41 -5.70
N ASP A 337 30.58 -17.80 -5.78
CA ASP A 337 30.02 -18.41 -7.00
C ASP A 337 28.68 -17.77 -7.38
N SER A 338 28.73 -16.69 -8.15
CA SER A 338 27.59 -16.19 -8.93
C SER A 338 27.98 -15.99 -10.39
N SER A 339 28.51 -17.04 -11.01
CA SER A 339 28.40 -17.21 -12.46
C SER A 339 26.95 -17.61 -12.78
N PHE A 340 26.05 -16.64 -12.92
CA PHE A 340 24.71 -16.91 -13.43
C PHE A 340 24.79 -17.15 -14.94
N LEU A 341 24.35 -18.35 -15.33
CA LEU A 341 24.17 -18.83 -16.69
C LEU A 341 23.37 -17.83 -17.54
N GLN A 342 24.02 -17.27 -18.57
CA GLN A 342 23.34 -16.57 -19.67
C GLN A 342 22.55 -17.59 -20.50
N ILE A 343 21.23 -17.49 -20.46
CA ILE A 343 20.36 -18.08 -21.48
C ILE A 343 20.24 -17.04 -22.60
N ALA A 344 20.67 -17.44 -23.79
CA ALA A 344 20.69 -16.63 -25.01
C ALA A 344 19.27 -16.20 -25.45
N SER A 345 19.14 -14.95 -25.89
CA SER A 345 18.03 -14.46 -26.70
C SER A 345 18.56 -13.94 -28.04
N PRO A 346 17.77 -14.02 -29.14
CA PRO A 346 18.28 -13.86 -30.49
C PRO A 346 18.45 -12.39 -30.87
N GLU A 347 19.52 -12.13 -31.63
CA GLU A 347 19.81 -10.87 -32.30
C GLU A 347 18.66 -10.47 -33.25
N ALA A 348 18.26 -9.20 -33.18
CA ALA A 348 17.71 -8.47 -34.31
C ALA A 348 18.13 -6.99 -34.21
N ASN A 349 19.10 -6.64 -35.04
CA ASN A 349 19.58 -5.30 -35.32
C ASN A 349 18.44 -4.35 -35.73
N GLN A 350 18.44 -3.11 -35.22
CA GLN A 350 18.26 -1.92 -36.05
C GLN A 350 18.69 -0.64 -35.32
N GLU A 351 19.77 -0.08 -35.88
CA GLU A 351 20.39 1.25 -35.81
C GLU A 351 19.76 2.34 -34.91
N PHE A 352 20.59 2.76 -33.95
CA PHE A 352 20.52 4.04 -33.26
C PHE A 352 20.92 5.19 -34.22
N GLN A 353 20.05 6.20 -34.34
CA GLN A 353 20.49 7.57 -34.61
C GLN A 353 20.46 8.35 -33.29
N GLU A 354 21.64 8.54 -32.71
CA GLU A 354 21.88 9.50 -31.64
C GLU A 354 21.66 10.91 -32.17
N ASN A 355 20.64 11.60 -31.67
CA ASN A 355 20.59 13.06 -31.73
C ASN A 355 20.83 13.65 -30.34
N THR A 356 21.98 14.30 -30.28
CA THR A 356 22.60 15.13 -29.26
C THR A 356 21.60 16.06 -28.55
N VAL A 357 21.42 15.91 -27.24
CA VAL A 357 21.03 17.04 -26.38
C VAL A 357 22.24 17.43 -25.55
N SER A 358 22.88 18.47 -26.04
CA SER A 358 23.99 19.20 -25.44
C SER A 358 23.71 19.62 -24.00
N LYS A 359 24.71 19.42 -23.14
CA LYS A 359 24.95 20.18 -21.91
C LYS A 359 24.79 21.68 -22.22
N MET A 360 23.67 22.29 -21.81
CA MET A 360 23.57 23.74 -21.65
C MET A 360 23.58 24.06 -20.16
N ASN A 361 24.47 24.99 -19.81
CA ASN A 361 24.73 25.48 -18.47
C ASN A 361 23.45 25.90 -17.73
N SER A 362 23.21 25.28 -16.58
CA SER A 362 22.10 25.54 -15.65
C SER A 362 22.30 26.80 -14.79
N SER A 363 23.13 27.76 -15.21
CA SER A 363 23.65 28.82 -14.33
C SER A 363 23.01 30.20 -14.52
N SER A 364 21.77 30.34 -14.99
CA SER A 364 21.13 31.67 -15.12
C SER A 364 19.62 31.74 -14.96
N PHE A 365 18.97 30.77 -14.32
CA PHE A 365 17.53 30.85 -14.03
C PHE A 365 17.32 30.68 -12.53
N GLY A 366 16.71 31.68 -11.88
CA GLY A 366 16.62 31.79 -10.42
C GLY A 366 16.29 30.47 -9.76
N ALA A 367 17.24 29.94 -8.99
CA ALA A 367 17.08 28.68 -8.30
C ALA A 367 15.79 28.70 -7.47
N ILE A 368 14.99 27.65 -7.54
CA ILE A 368 13.82 27.52 -6.68
C ILE A 368 14.34 27.47 -5.24
N PRO A 369 13.95 28.43 -4.38
CA PRO A 369 14.58 28.67 -3.08
C PRO A 369 14.13 27.65 -2.02
N TYR A 370 13.84 26.41 -2.41
CA TYR A 370 13.43 25.36 -1.49
C TYR A 370 14.68 24.58 -1.07
N SER A 371 15.40 25.09 -0.09
CA SER A 371 16.47 24.32 0.55
C SER A 371 15.82 23.26 1.46
N PRO A 372 16.32 22.01 1.50
CA PRO A 372 15.83 21.02 2.48
C PRO A 372 15.87 21.51 3.94
N SER A 373 16.77 22.45 4.27
CA SER A 373 16.84 23.08 5.58
C SER A 373 15.60 23.88 5.96
N ASP A 374 14.87 24.41 4.96
CA ASP A 374 13.73 25.29 5.17
C ASP A 374 12.42 24.49 5.31
N PHE A 375 12.48 23.17 5.04
CA PHE A 375 11.34 22.25 5.07
C PHE A 375 11.67 21.00 5.92
N PRO A 376 11.85 21.16 7.25
CA PRO A 376 12.26 20.06 8.14
C PRO A 376 11.21 18.93 8.22
N ASP A 377 9.93 19.26 7.98
CA ASP A 377 8.82 18.31 8.05
C ASP A 377 8.49 17.65 6.70
N ALA A 378 9.13 18.10 5.61
CA ALA A 378 8.87 17.57 4.27
C ALA A 378 9.63 16.28 4.02
N ARG A 379 8.99 15.32 3.34
CA ARG A 379 9.72 14.18 2.77
C ARG A 379 10.62 14.66 1.63
N PRO A 380 11.89 14.22 1.56
CA PRO A 380 12.82 14.66 0.51
C PRO A 380 12.29 14.45 -0.90
N GLU A 381 11.61 13.32 -1.14
CA GLU A 381 11.03 12.98 -2.44
C GLU A 381 9.90 13.92 -2.85
N THR A 382 9.02 14.28 -1.91
CA THR A 382 7.90 15.21 -2.15
C THR A 382 8.43 16.59 -2.50
N LEU A 383 9.38 17.10 -1.70
CA LEU A 383 10.01 18.39 -1.97
C LEU A 383 10.74 18.40 -3.31
N GLN A 384 11.47 17.33 -3.64
CA GLN A 384 12.15 17.19 -4.93
C GLN A 384 11.18 17.18 -6.11
N ARG A 385 10.04 16.48 -5.98
CA ARG A 385 8.97 16.46 -6.98
C ARG A 385 8.40 17.85 -7.22
N THR A 386 8.03 18.56 -6.16
CA THR A 386 7.50 19.93 -6.23
C THR A 386 8.51 20.88 -6.91
N ARG A 387 9.80 20.81 -6.54
CA ARG A 387 10.86 21.59 -7.20
C ARG A 387 10.95 21.29 -8.69
N SER A 388 10.86 20.02 -9.08
CA SER A 388 10.93 19.60 -10.49
C SER A 388 9.74 20.14 -11.29
N ILE A 389 8.53 20.05 -10.74
CA ILE A 389 7.31 20.60 -11.35
C ILE A 389 7.46 22.12 -11.54
N LEU A 390 7.79 22.85 -10.47
CA LEU A 390 7.92 24.32 -10.55
C LEU A 390 9.01 24.76 -11.52
N GLN A 391 10.09 23.99 -11.66
CA GLN A 391 11.15 24.31 -12.60
C GLN A 391 10.65 24.17 -14.04
N GLN A 392 9.90 23.11 -14.34
CA GLN A 392 9.29 22.90 -15.66
C GLN A 392 8.29 24.02 -15.99
N LEU A 393 7.41 24.38 -15.05
CA LEU A 393 6.45 25.48 -15.23
C LEU A 393 7.18 26.81 -15.48
N LYS A 394 8.23 27.13 -14.72
CA LYS A 394 9.01 28.36 -14.95
C LYS A 394 9.73 28.38 -16.30
N ILE A 395 10.23 27.23 -16.77
CA ILE A 395 10.82 27.10 -18.11
C ILE A 395 9.76 27.31 -19.21
N GLN A 396 8.52 26.86 -18.98
CA GLN A 396 7.42 27.07 -19.91
C GLN A 396 7.02 28.55 -19.98
N ILE A 397 6.89 29.20 -18.83
CA ILE A 397 6.62 30.63 -18.72
C ILE A 397 7.70 31.46 -19.44
N SER A 398 8.98 31.10 -19.29
CA SER A 398 10.07 31.84 -19.95
C SER A 398 10.07 31.69 -21.48
N LYS A 399 9.41 30.65 -22.00
CA LYS A 399 9.15 30.46 -23.44
C LYS A 399 7.90 31.19 -23.93
N GLY A 400 7.18 31.89 -23.05
CA GLY A 400 5.92 32.58 -23.38
C GLY A 400 4.76 31.62 -23.61
N ILE A 401 4.85 30.37 -23.13
CA ILE A 401 3.78 29.38 -23.22
C ILE A 401 2.96 29.47 -21.93
N PRO A 402 1.62 29.60 -22.01
CA PRO A 402 0.79 29.69 -20.82
C PRO A 402 0.79 28.37 -20.04
N ILE A 403 0.62 28.46 -18.73
CA ILE A 403 0.39 27.30 -17.87
C ILE A 403 -1.10 26.95 -17.87
N LEU A 404 -1.44 25.68 -18.05
CA LEU A 404 -2.80 25.17 -18.06
C LEU A 404 -3.00 24.19 -16.92
N GLY A 405 -3.89 24.54 -15.99
CA GLY A 405 -4.43 23.62 -15.00
C GLY A 405 -5.82 23.14 -15.39
N ALA A 406 -6.17 21.90 -15.07
CA ALA A 406 -7.50 21.34 -15.34
C ALA A 406 -8.13 20.67 -14.12
N GLY A 407 -9.45 20.78 -14.00
CA GLY A 407 -10.22 20.01 -13.02
C GLY A 407 -10.83 18.77 -13.67
N ALA A 408 -10.47 17.58 -13.17
CA ALA A 408 -11.00 16.31 -13.65
C ALA A 408 -11.96 15.67 -12.64
N GLY A 409 -13.16 15.36 -13.10
CA GLY A 409 -14.21 14.67 -12.37
C GLY A 409 -14.24 13.16 -12.57
N THR A 410 -13.53 12.65 -13.58
CA THR A 410 -13.48 11.22 -13.93
C THR A 410 -12.08 10.85 -14.45
N GLY A 411 -11.73 9.56 -14.39
CA GLY A 411 -10.48 9.06 -14.96
C GLY A 411 -10.33 9.31 -16.46
N ILE A 412 -11.41 9.26 -17.24
CA ILE A 412 -11.36 9.55 -18.68
C ILE A 412 -11.07 11.03 -18.95
N SER A 413 -11.65 11.96 -18.18
CA SER A 413 -11.31 13.38 -18.25
C SER A 413 -9.80 13.57 -18.06
N ALA A 414 -9.27 13.08 -16.94
CA ALA A 414 -7.86 13.24 -16.59
C ALA A 414 -6.90 12.63 -17.63
N LYS A 415 -7.24 11.44 -18.15
CA LYS A 415 -6.44 10.76 -19.18
C LYS A 415 -6.35 11.58 -20.48
N PHE A 416 -7.45 12.20 -20.90
CA PHE A 416 -7.46 12.99 -22.13
C PHE A 416 -6.97 14.42 -21.92
N GLU A 417 -7.07 14.97 -20.71
CA GLU A 417 -6.37 16.19 -20.33
C GLU A 417 -4.84 15.99 -20.42
N GLU A 418 -4.31 14.88 -19.88
CA GLU A 418 -2.89 14.52 -20.03
C GLU A 418 -2.51 14.32 -21.51
N ALA A 419 -3.34 13.60 -22.28
CA ALA A 419 -3.09 13.43 -23.72
C ALA A 419 -3.10 14.77 -24.50
N GLY A 420 -3.86 15.75 -24.01
CA GLY A 420 -3.92 17.11 -24.54
C GLY A 420 -2.74 18.01 -24.13
N GLY A 421 -1.85 17.52 -23.26
CA GLY A 421 -0.68 18.27 -22.80
C GLY A 421 -0.97 19.26 -21.67
N ILE A 422 -1.93 18.96 -20.79
CA ILE A 422 -2.18 19.77 -19.59
C ILE A 422 -0.95 19.76 -18.65
N ASP A 423 -0.73 20.86 -17.92
CA ASP A 423 0.42 20.98 -17.00
C ASP A 423 0.11 20.47 -15.59
N LEU A 424 -1.15 20.62 -15.14
CA LEU A 424 -1.61 20.30 -13.78
C LEU A 424 -3.04 19.77 -13.84
N ILE A 425 -3.36 18.76 -13.03
CA ILE A 425 -4.73 18.26 -12.85
C ILE A 425 -5.12 18.39 -11.38
N VAL A 426 -6.35 18.82 -11.06
CA VAL A 426 -6.92 18.77 -9.70
C VAL A 426 -8.19 17.92 -9.68
N LEU A 427 -8.36 17.18 -8.59
CA LEU A 427 -9.53 16.36 -8.31
C LEU A 427 -10.31 16.92 -7.14
N TYR A 428 -11.63 16.99 -7.26
CA TYR A 428 -12.53 17.28 -6.15
C TYR A 428 -13.97 16.93 -6.50
N ASN A 429 -14.83 16.89 -5.47
CA ASN A 429 -16.23 16.50 -5.57
C ASN A 429 -17.03 17.23 -6.67
N SER A 430 -16.82 18.53 -6.86
CA SER A 430 -17.51 19.30 -7.90
C SER A 430 -17.17 18.84 -9.32
N GLY A 431 -15.97 18.31 -9.57
CA GLY A 431 -15.65 17.65 -10.84
C GLY A 431 -16.54 16.45 -11.07
N ARG A 432 -16.55 15.52 -10.11
CA ARG A 432 -17.39 14.33 -10.16
C ARG A 432 -18.87 14.67 -10.31
N PHE A 433 -19.37 15.68 -9.59
CA PHE A 433 -20.75 16.11 -9.66
C PHE A 433 -21.11 16.75 -11.01
N ARG A 434 -20.22 17.54 -11.61
CA ARG A 434 -20.42 18.05 -12.98
C ARG A 434 -20.53 16.93 -13.99
N MET A 435 -19.66 15.93 -13.88
CA MET A 435 -19.68 14.77 -14.78
C MET A 435 -20.88 13.85 -14.53
N ALA A 436 -21.53 13.97 -13.37
CA ALA A 436 -22.85 13.38 -13.09
C ALA A 436 -24.04 14.25 -13.57
N GLY A 437 -23.79 15.36 -14.27
CA GLY A 437 -24.81 16.29 -14.77
C GLY A 437 -25.43 17.17 -13.68
N ARG A 438 -24.63 17.63 -12.70
CA ARG A 438 -25.06 18.57 -11.64
C ARG A 438 -24.26 19.87 -11.70
N GLY A 439 -24.83 20.95 -11.17
CA GLY A 439 -24.17 22.26 -11.10
C GLY A 439 -22.92 22.25 -10.22
N SER A 440 -21.93 23.11 -10.52
CA SER A 440 -20.67 23.18 -9.78
C SER A 440 -20.84 23.48 -8.29
N LEU A 441 -21.85 24.28 -7.90
CA LEU A 441 -22.10 24.58 -6.50
C LEU A 441 -22.58 23.38 -5.67
N ALA A 442 -22.96 22.27 -6.30
CA ALA A 442 -23.34 21.07 -5.57
C ALA A 442 -22.22 20.55 -4.66
N GLY A 443 -20.95 20.79 -5.00
CA GLY A 443 -19.83 20.39 -4.14
C GLY A 443 -19.62 21.25 -2.90
N LEU A 444 -20.32 22.38 -2.78
CA LEU A 444 -20.28 23.25 -1.59
C LEU A 444 -21.43 22.98 -0.62
N LEU A 445 -22.38 22.13 -1.01
CA LEU A 445 -23.59 21.83 -0.25
C LEU A 445 -23.46 20.47 0.46
N PRO A 446 -24.28 20.19 1.50
CA PRO A 446 -24.20 18.98 2.31
C PRO A 446 -24.76 17.75 1.59
N PHE A 447 -24.34 17.52 0.35
CA PHE A 447 -24.72 16.35 -0.45
C PHE A 447 -23.73 15.20 -0.26
N ALA A 448 -22.48 15.50 0.11
CA ALA A 448 -21.48 14.51 0.46
C ALA A 448 -20.28 15.14 1.17
N ASP A 449 -19.48 14.28 1.81
CA ASP A 449 -18.15 14.62 2.32
C ASP A 449 -17.18 14.82 1.15
N ALA A 450 -16.66 16.05 1.00
CA ALA A 450 -15.75 16.42 -0.06
C ALA A 450 -14.36 15.77 0.09
N ASN A 451 -13.85 15.69 1.33
CA ASN A 451 -12.54 15.12 1.64
C ASN A 451 -12.56 13.60 1.40
N ALA A 452 -13.62 12.91 1.80
CA ALA A 452 -13.78 11.48 1.47
C ALA A 452 -13.89 11.24 -0.05
N ILE A 453 -14.62 12.08 -0.78
CA ILE A 453 -14.76 11.96 -2.23
C ILE A 453 -13.42 12.12 -2.95
N VAL A 454 -12.58 13.08 -2.58
CA VAL A 454 -11.30 13.27 -3.29
C VAL A 454 -10.36 12.07 -3.11
N LEU A 455 -10.37 11.43 -1.93
CA LEU A 455 -9.61 10.20 -1.70
C LEU A 455 -10.16 9.04 -2.54
N ASP A 456 -11.48 8.92 -2.66
CA ASP A 456 -12.12 7.92 -3.51
C ASP A 456 -11.80 8.14 -5.01
N MET A 457 -11.87 9.40 -5.47
CA MET A 457 -11.51 9.81 -6.84
C MET A 457 -10.05 9.51 -7.18
N ALA A 458 -9.16 9.48 -6.20
CA ALA A 458 -7.75 9.14 -6.41
C ALA A 458 -7.59 7.77 -7.10
N ASN A 459 -8.44 6.79 -6.74
CA ASN A 459 -8.42 5.45 -7.33
C ASN A 459 -8.86 5.42 -8.80
N GLU A 460 -9.67 6.38 -9.23
CA GLU A 460 -10.14 6.50 -10.61
C GLU A 460 -9.12 7.20 -11.52
N VAL A 461 -8.32 8.11 -10.96
CA VAL A 461 -7.50 9.05 -11.73
C VAL A 461 -6.00 8.77 -11.64
N LEU A 462 -5.44 8.57 -10.45
CA LEU A 462 -4.00 8.37 -10.31
C LEU A 462 -3.45 7.18 -11.11
N PRO A 463 -4.18 6.06 -11.29
CA PRO A 463 -3.70 4.97 -12.13
C PRO A 463 -3.64 5.29 -13.63
N VAL A 464 -4.45 6.23 -14.12
CA VAL A 464 -4.59 6.51 -15.56
C VAL A 464 -3.78 7.73 -16.04
N VAL A 465 -3.35 8.60 -15.13
CA VAL A 465 -2.43 9.73 -15.40
C VAL A 465 -1.00 9.27 -15.12
N LYS A 466 -0.07 9.46 -16.07
CA LYS A 466 1.28 8.88 -15.99
C LYS A 466 2.40 9.89 -15.75
N LYS A 467 2.24 11.14 -16.19
CA LYS A 467 3.31 12.15 -16.25
C LYS A 467 2.90 13.46 -15.58
N VAL A 468 1.62 13.81 -15.66
CA VAL A 468 1.13 15.09 -15.17
C VAL A 468 0.93 15.05 -13.64
N PRO A 469 1.37 16.08 -12.90
CA PRO A 469 1.07 16.20 -11.48
C PRO A 469 -0.43 16.32 -11.21
N VAL A 470 -0.95 15.45 -10.35
CA VAL A 470 -2.35 15.45 -9.88
C VAL A 470 -2.41 16.01 -8.46
N LEU A 471 -3.33 16.94 -8.22
CA LEU A 471 -3.54 17.63 -6.95
C LEU A 471 -4.91 17.27 -6.35
N ALA A 472 -5.01 17.29 -5.02
CA ALA A 472 -6.26 17.08 -4.30
C ALA A 472 -6.92 18.42 -3.93
N GLY A 473 -8.20 18.59 -4.26
CA GLY A 473 -9.02 19.63 -3.65
C GLY A 473 -9.42 19.22 -2.24
N VAL A 474 -9.01 20.02 -1.26
CA VAL A 474 -9.21 19.78 0.17
C VAL A 474 -10.23 20.77 0.73
N CYS A 475 -11.25 20.25 1.41
CA CYS A 475 -12.17 21.05 2.22
C CYS A 475 -11.50 21.38 3.56
N ALA A 476 -10.81 22.52 3.63
CA ALA A 476 -10.04 22.89 4.82
C ALA A 476 -10.90 23.26 6.03
N THR A 477 -12.15 23.69 5.80
CA THR A 477 -13.09 24.08 6.86
C THR A 477 -13.88 22.89 7.42
N ASP A 478 -13.54 21.65 7.02
CA ASP A 478 -14.18 20.45 7.55
C ASP A 478 -13.87 20.26 9.04
N PRO A 479 -14.86 20.38 9.94
CA PRO A 479 -14.62 20.36 11.39
C PRO A 479 -14.32 18.94 11.92
N PHE A 480 -14.45 17.90 11.09
CA PHE A 480 -14.25 16.51 11.49
C PHE A 480 -12.90 15.94 11.04
N HIS A 481 -12.13 16.71 10.26
CA HIS A 481 -10.84 16.28 9.74
C HIS A 481 -9.67 17.01 10.42
N ARG A 482 -8.67 16.24 10.85
CA ARG A 482 -7.40 16.80 11.34
C ARG A 482 -6.47 17.04 10.16
N MET A 483 -6.30 18.29 9.75
CA MET A 483 -5.56 18.64 8.52
C MET A 483 -4.12 18.10 8.49
N ASP A 484 -3.40 18.07 9.63
CA ASP A 484 -2.03 17.52 9.68
C ASP A 484 -1.97 16.04 9.27
N TYR A 485 -3.00 15.25 9.61
CA TYR A 485 -3.07 13.83 9.26
C TYR A 485 -3.61 13.65 7.84
N PHE A 486 -4.63 14.43 7.49
CA PHE A 486 -5.25 14.36 6.17
C PHE A 486 -4.27 14.73 5.06
N LEU A 487 -3.44 15.77 5.25
CA LEU A 487 -2.43 16.14 4.26
C LEU A 487 -1.35 15.05 4.09
N LYS A 488 -0.94 14.37 5.17
CA LYS A 488 -0.04 13.21 5.08
C LYS A 488 -0.68 12.02 4.35
N GLN A 489 -1.99 11.84 4.49
CA GLN A 489 -2.74 10.84 3.74
C GLN A 489 -2.83 11.19 2.25
N VAL A 490 -3.09 12.46 1.92
CA VAL A 490 -3.05 12.97 0.53
C VAL A 490 -1.66 12.73 -0.08
N GLU A 491 -0.60 13.03 0.68
CA GLU A 491 0.80 12.81 0.28
C GLU A 491 1.16 11.33 0.09
N SER A 492 0.62 10.42 0.92
CA SER A 492 0.91 8.98 0.87
C SER A 492 0.17 8.25 -0.24
N ILE A 493 -1.04 8.72 -0.59
CA ILE A 493 -1.82 8.21 -1.73
C ILE A 493 -1.14 8.54 -3.07
N GLY A 494 -0.34 9.61 -3.12
CA GLY A 494 0.49 9.94 -4.27
C GLY A 494 0.12 11.24 -4.99
N PHE A 495 -0.79 12.03 -4.44
CA PHE A 495 -1.02 13.40 -4.93
C PHE A 495 0.26 14.22 -4.85
N SER A 496 0.49 15.07 -5.86
CA SER A 496 1.65 15.96 -5.93
C SER A 496 1.43 17.28 -5.19
N GLY A 497 0.18 17.58 -4.82
CA GLY A 497 -0.17 18.86 -4.24
C GLY A 497 -1.63 18.97 -3.83
N VAL A 498 -2.01 20.18 -3.38
CA VAL A 498 -3.37 20.51 -2.92
C VAL A 498 -3.89 21.82 -3.48
N GLN A 499 -5.22 21.95 -3.45
CA GLN A 499 -5.99 23.17 -3.70
C GLN A 499 -7.08 23.29 -2.63
N ASN A 500 -7.42 24.50 -2.20
CA ASN A 500 -8.55 24.76 -1.29
C ASN A 500 -9.88 24.65 -2.06
N PHE A 501 -10.42 23.45 -2.15
CA PHE A 501 -11.74 23.25 -2.74
C PHE A 501 -12.43 22.04 -2.12
N PRO A 502 -13.71 22.12 -1.70
CA PRO A 502 -14.58 23.30 -1.67
C PRO A 502 -14.03 24.47 -0.85
N THR A 503 -14.34 25.69 -1.27
CA THR A 503 -13.84 26.93 -0.63
C THR A 503 -15.00 27.85 -0.24
N VAL A 504 -14.90 28.46 0.93
CA VAL A 504 -15.86 29.46 1.39
C VAL A 504 -15.72 30.78 0.64
N GLY A 505 -14.65 30.95 -0.14
CA GLY A 505 -14.45 32.06 -1.06
C GLY A 505 -15.58 32.26 -2.08
N LEU A 506 -16.36 31.21 -2.36
CA LEU A 506 -17.52 31.24 -3.25
C LEU A 506 -18.85 31.63 -2.55
N PHE A 507 -18.88 31.73 -1.22
CA PHE A 507 -20.02 32.29 -0.49
C PHE A 507 -19.86 33.80 -0.29
N ASP A 508 -20.98 34.52 -0.28
CA ASP A 508 -21.06 35.95 -0.04
C ASP A 508 -22.15 36.33 1.00
N GLY A 509 -22.29 37.64 1.21
CA GLY A 509 -23.31 38.23 2.08
C GLY A 509 -23.26 37.76 3.54
N ASN A 510 -24.43 37.78 4.20
CA ASN A 510 -24.56 37.37 5.59
C ASN A 510 -24.19 35.90 5.81
N PHE A 511 -24.37 35.03 4.81
CA PHE A 511 -24.03 33.62 4.94
C PHE A 511 -22.52 33.42 5.06
N ARG A 512 -21.73 34.06 4.18
CA ARG A 512 -20.25 34.07 4.31
C ARG A 512 -19.80 34.65 5.64
N GLN A 513 -20.38 35.77 6.07
CA GLN A 513 -20.03 36.38 7.35
C GLN A 513 -20.25 35.41 8.52
N ASN A 514 -21.39 34.72 8.56
CA ASN A 514 -21.66 33.72 9.60
C ASN A 514 -20.66 32.54 9.57
N LEU A 515 -20.22 32.09 8.40
CA LEU A 515 -19.19 31.04 8.30
C LEU A 515 -17.86 31.50 8.91
N GLU A 516 -17.43 32.73 8.62
CA GLU A 516 -16.22 33.32 9.21
C GLU A 516 -16.35 33.43 10.74
N GLU A 517 -17.48 33.92 11.24
CA GLU A 517 -17.71 34.12 12.68
C GLU A 517 -17.87 32.82 13.48
N THR A 518 -18.20 31.71 12.81
CA THR A 518 -18.45 30.40 13.45
C THR A 518 -17.35 29.37 13.24
N GLY A 519 -16.17 29.81 12.78
CA GLY A 519 -14.99 28.95 12.67
C GLY A 519 -14.94 28.08 11.41
N MET A 520 -15.64 28.47 10.35
CA MET A 520 -15.54 27.89 9.01
C MET A 520 -15.06 28.95 8.01
N GLY A 521 -14.14 29.80 8.45
CA GLY A 521 -13.63 30.93 7.68
C GLY A 521 -12.53 30.57 6.69
N TYR A 522 -12.27 31.48 5.74
CA TYR A 522 -11.20 31.31 4.74
C TYR A 522 -9.80 31.24 5.38
N GLY A 523 -9.63 31.77 6.60
CA GLY A 523 -8.38 31.62 7.35
C GLY A 523 -7.93 30.17 7.56
N LEU A 524 -8.86 29.22 7.68
CA LEU A 524 -8.54 27.78 7.77
C LEU A 524 -8.01 27.23 6.44
N GLU A 525 -8.47 27.77 5.32
CA GLU A 525 -7.94 27.41 4.00
C GLU A 525 -6.50 27.91 3.85
N VAL A 526 -6.21 29.12 4.33
CA VAL A 526 -4.84 29.67 4.36
C VAL A 526 -3.93 28.81 5.25
N GLU A 527 -4.39 28.41 6.44
CA GLU A 527 -3.63 27.54 7.34
C GLU A 527 -3.35 26.16 6.72
N MET A 528 -4.33 25.57 6.03
CA MET A 528 -4.16 24.30 5.31
C MET A 528 -3.09 24.40 4.22
N ILE A 529 -3.08 25.50 3.46
CA ILE A 529 -2.05 25.76 2.45
C ILE A 529 -0.66 25.93 3.10
N GLU A 530 -0.56 26.65 4.22
CA GLU A 530 0.70 26.79 4.96
C GLU A 530 1.25 25.43 5.43
N LYS A 531 0.38 24.58 5.97
CA LYS A 531 0.75 23.21 6.38
C LYS A 531 1.19 22.36 5.20
N ALA A 532 0.46 22.41 4.08
CA ALA A 532 0.81 21.66 2.89
C ALA A 532 2.16 22.11 2.30
N HIS A 533 2.41 23.42 2.28
CA HIS A 533 3.69 23.99 1.89
C HIS A 533 4.83 23.46 2.77
N LYS A 534 4.67 23.47 4.11
CA LYS A 534 5.69 22.93 5.05
C LYS A 534 5.98 21.44 4.84
N LEU A 535 5.01 20.66 4.37
CA LEU A 535 5.19 19.24 3.99
C LEU A 535 5.85 19.07 2.61
N GLY A 536 6.12 20.15 1.89
CA GLY A 536 6.74 20.15 0.56
C GLY A 536 5.79 19.83 -0.58
N LEU A 537 4.48 19.76 -0.32
CA LEU A 537 3.45 19.56 -1.35
C LEU A 537 3.32 20.81 -2.23
N LEU A 538 3.03 20.61 -3.52
CA LEU A 538 2.68 21.71 -4.41
C LEU A 538 1.34 22.34 -3.96
N THR A 539 1.26 23.66 -3.92
CA THR A 539 0.10 24.40 -3.43
C THR A 539 -0.46 25.33 -4.50
N THR A 540 -1.76 25.19 -4.80
CA THR A 540 -2.41 25.89 -5.93
C THR A 540 -3.74 26.58 -5.56
N PRO A 541 -3.82 27.34 -4.45
CA PRO A 541 -5.10 27.83 -3.95
C PRO A 541 -5.83 28.82 -4.86
N TYR A 542 -7.16 28.81 -4.76
CA TYR A 542 -8.03 29.88 -5.23
C TYR A 542 -8.00 31.08 -4.28
N ALA A 543 -7.92 32.28 -4.84
CA ALA A 543 -8.12 33.55 -4.14
C ALA A 543 -9.13 34.42 -4.91
N PHE A 544 -10.00 35.12 -4.18
CA PHE A 544 -11.12 35.88 -4.74
C PHE A 544 -10.91 37.40 -4.64
N ASN A 545 -9.94 37.85 -3.84
CA ASN A 545 -9.59 39.25 -3.67
C ASN A 545 -8.11 39.44 -3.31
N GLN A 546 -7.67 40.70 -3.22
CA GLN A 546 -6.27 41.07 -2.97
C GLN A 546 -5.76 40.61 -1.60
N ASN A 547 -6.62 40.63 -0.58
CA ASN A 547 -6.23 40.25 0.77
C ASN A 547 -5.99 38.74 0.85
N GLU A 548 -6.94 37.94 0.35
CA GLU A 548 -6.80 36.48 0.26
C GLU A 548 -5.56 36.08 -0.56
N ALA A 549 -5.29 36.76 -1.67
CA ALA A 549 -4.10 36.52 -2.48
C ALA A 549 -2.79 36.82 -1.74
N ALA A 550 -2.76 37.91 -0.96
CA ALA A 550 -1.61 38.24 -0.13
C ALA A 550 -1.41 37.20 0.99
N GLU A 551 -2.49 36.75 1.64
CA GLU A 551 -2.41 35.73 2.69
C GLU A 551 -1.96 34.36 2.13
N MET A 552 -2.50 33.92 0.99
CA MET A 552 -2.04 32.69 0.32
C MET A 552 -0.57 32.77 -0.08
N ALA A 553 -0.12 33.93 -0.58
CA ALA A 553 1.29 34.13 -0.90
C ALA A 553 2.18 34.09 0.35
N LYS A 554 1.73 34.63 1.49
CA LYS A 554 2.45 34.54 2.79
C LYS A 554 2.51 33.11 3.31
N ALA A 555 1.43 32.33 3.11
CA ALA A 555 1.37 30.92 3.47
C ALA A 555 2.32 30.02 2.65
N GLY A 556 2.94 30.55 1.59
CA GLY A 556 3.86 29.82 0.75
C GLY A 556 3.22 29.19 -0.50
N ALA A 557 2.05 29.69 -0.93
CA ALA A 557 1.41 29.23 -2.16
C ALA A 557 2.39 29.29 -3.35
N ASP A 558 2.56 28.17 -4.04
CA ASP A 558 3.41 28.08 -5.22
C ASP A 558 2.73 28.71 -6.44
N ILE A 559 1.42 28.46 -6.55
CA ILE A 559 0.54 28.97 -7.59
C ILE A 559 -0.70 29.58 -6.94
N ILE A 560 -1.13 30.77 -7.37
CA ILE A 560 -2.40 31.37 -6.92
C ILE A 560 -3.33 31.49 -8.12
N VAL A 561 -4.55 30.97 -7.97
CA VAL A 561 -5.57 31.01 -9.00
C VAL A 561 -6.58 32.12 -8.68
N ALA A 562 -6.52 33.21 -9.46
CA ALA A 562 -7.43 34.34 -9.35
C ALA A 562 -8.83 33.93 -9.84
N HIS A 563 -9.77 33.76 -8.91
CA HIS A 563 -11.08 33.17 -9.18
C HIS A 563 -12.19 34.23 -9.31
N MET A 564 -12.79 34.34 -10.49
CA MET A 564 -13.81 35.36 -10.83
C MET A 564 -15.26 34.89 -10.58
N GLY A 565 -15.46 33.96 -9.65
CA GLY A 565 -16.77 33.32 -9.40
C GLY A 565 -17.15 32.24 -10.43
N LEU A 566 -18.42 31.84 -10.46
CA LEU A 566 -18.90 30.71 -11.26
C LEU A 566 -18.85 30.97 -12.77
N THR A 567 -18.48 29.95 -13.54
CA THR A 567 -18.47 30.01 -15.01
C THR A 567 -19.89 30.05 -15.58
N THR A 568 -20.15 30.95 -16.54
CA THR A 568 -21.49 31.23 -17.07
C THR A 568 -21.96 30.33 -18.22
N SER A 569 -21.06 29.57 -18.85
CA SER A 569 -21.37 28.80 -20.08
C SER A 569 -21.90 27.38 -19.84
N GLY A 570 -22.59 26.82 -20.86
CA GLY A 570 -23.10 25.44 -20.87
C GLY A 570 -24.54 25.30 -20.35
N SER A 571 -25.04 24.06 -20.32
CA SER A 571 -26.43 23.75 -19.92
C SER A 571 -26.76 24.08 -18.46
N ILE A 572 -25.75 24.17 -17.60
CA ILE A 572 -25.84 24.35 -16.15
C ILE A 572 -24.85 25.41 -15.62
N GLY A 573 -24.56 26.45 -16.42
CA GLY A 573 -23.73 27.61 -16.04
C GLY A 573 -24.50 28.68 -15.24
N ALA A 574 -23.78 29.56 -14.54
CA ALA A 574 -24.39 30.67 -13.80
C ALA A 574 -24.90 31.78 -14.75
N GLN A 575 -26.02 32.44 -14.42
CA GLN A 575 -26.54 33.57 -15.23
C GLN A 575 -25.98 34.94 -14.80
N THR A 576 -25.33 35.01 -13.64
CA THR A 576 -24.76 36.22 -13.06
C THR A 576 -23.24 36.12 -13.02
N ALA A 577 -22.54 37.00 -13.76
CA ALA A 577 -21.09 37.15 -13.68
C ALA A 577 -20.67 38.61 -13.89
N VAL A 578 -19.46 38.92 -13.41
CA VAL A 578 -18.76 40.16 -13.73
C VAL A 578 -18.45 40.24 -15.23
N SER A 579 -18.27 41.46 -15.75
CA SER A 579 -17.89 41.65 -17.16
C SER A 579 -16.46 41.15 -17.42
N MET A 580 -16.10 41.00 -18.69
CA MET A 580 -14.74 40.60 -19.07
C MET A 580 -13.71 41.67 -18.68
N GLU A 581 -14.05 42.94 -18.87
CA GLU A 581 -13.22 44.10 -18.51
C GLU A 581 -13.02 44.19 -16.99
N GLU A 582 -14.09 43.95 -16.23
CA GLU A 582 -14.00 43.90 -14.77
C GLU A 582 -13.14 42.72 -14.30
N SER A 583 -13.22 41.57 -14.99
CA SER A 583 -12.37 40.41 -14.72
C SER A 583 -10.90 40.73 -14.92
N VAL A 584 -10.52 41.49 -15.96
CA VAL A 584 -9.13 41.96 -16.16
C VAL A 584 -8.64 42.75 -14.95
N VAL A 585 -9.43 43.72 -14.48
CA VAL A 585 -9.06 44.58 -13.34
C VAL A 585 -8.89 43.74 -12.07
N ARG A 586 -9.82 42.84 -11.78
CA ARG A 586 -9.80 42.00 -10.58
C ARG A 586 -8.65 40.98 -10.61
N VAL A 587 -8.42 40.31 -11.74
CA VAL A 587 -7.30 39.37 -11.92
C VAL A 587 -5.97 40.10 -11.74
N GLN A 588 -5.79 41.28 -12.35
CA GLN A 588 -4.57 42.08 -12.18
C GLN A 588 -4.35 42.47 -10.72
N ALA A 589 -5.41 42.92 -10.03
CA ALA A 589 -5.34 43.31 -8.63
C ALA A 589 -4.90 42.16 -7.72
N ILE A 590 -5.40 40.94 -7.95
CA ILE A 590 -5.00 39.71 -7.25
C ILE A 590 -3.53 39.37 -7.56
N ALA A 591 -3.16 39.41 -8.84
CA ALA A 591 -1.79 39.10 -9.27
C ALA A 591 -0.76 40.04 -8.64
N ASP A 592 -1.05 41.35 -8.62
CA ASP A 592 -0.20 42.36 -8.02
C ASP A 592 -0.06 42.18 -6.51
N ALA A 593 -1.14 41.83 -5.82
CA ALA A 593 -1.12 41.59 -4.38
C ALA A 593 -0.27 40.36 -4.02
N ALA A 594 -0.47 39.24 -4.72
CA ALA A 594 0.32 38.03 -4.54
C ALA A 594 1.82 38.27 -4.81
N ARG A 595 2.15 38.90 -5.95
CA ARG A 595 3.54 39.14 -6.37
C ARG A 595 4.27 40.16 -5.51
N ARG A 596 3.54 41.07 -4.85
CA ARG A 596 4.11 41.99 -3.87
C ARG A 596 4.67 41.25 -2.65
N ILE A 597 4.03 40.16 -2.24
CA ILE A 597 4.50 39.29 -1.15
C ILE A 597 5.57 38.32 -1.66
N ASN A 598 5.30 37.61 -2.74
CA ASN A 598 6.23 36.65 -3.33
C ASN A 598 6.40 36.93 -4.84
N PRO A 599 7.47 37.63 -5.25
CA PRO A 599 7.71 37.96 -6.67
C PRO A 599 7.82 36.74 -7.60
N ASN A 600 8.03 35.55 -7.04
CA ASN A 600 8.22 34.29 -7.76
C ASN A 600 6.94 33.45 -7.87
N VAL A 601 5.83 33.86 -7.27
CA VAL A 601 4.55 33.12 -7.31
C VAL A 601 3.99 33.08 -8.74
N ILE A 602 3.48 31.91 -9.13
CA ILE A 602 2.81 31.75 -10.43
C ILE A 602 1.33 32.13 -10.23
N VAL A 603 0.84 33.10 -10.98
CA VAL A 603 -0.59 33.45 -10.98
C VAL A 603 -1.30 32.89 -12.21
N LEU A 604 -2.45 32.26 -12.01
CA LEU A 604 -3.37 31.79 -13.07
C LEU A 604 -4.73 32.48 -12.91
N CYS A 605 -5.55 32.53 -13.96
CA CYS A 605 -6.94 33.02 -13.89
C CYS A 605 -7.98 31.88 -14.04
N HIS A 606 -9.16 32.06 -13.45
CA HIS A 606 -10.26 31.09 -13.49
C HIS A 606 -11.63 31.75 -13.29
N GLY A 607 -12.67 31.17 -13.88
CA GLY A 607 -14.07 31.42 -13.49
C GLY A 607 -14.70 32.65 -14.15
N GLY A 608 -15.92 32.97 -13.71
CA GLY A 608 -16.72 34.08 -14.24
C GLY A 608 -16.94 33.97 -15.75
N PRO A 609 -16.68 35.03 -16.53
CA PRO A 609 -16.82 35.00 -17.99
C PRO A 609 -15.68 34.25 -18.71
N ILE A 610 -14.64 33.78 -18.01
CA ILE A 610 -13.48 33.11 -18.60
C ILE A 610 -13.78 31.63 -18.85
N SER A 611 -14.54 31.33 -19.91
CA SER A 611 -15.12 30.00 -20.14
C SER A 611 -14.44 29.18 -21.24
N GLY A 612 -13.47 29.73 -21.97
CA GLY A 612 -12.76 29.03 -23.03
C GLY A 612 -11.40 29.66 -23.39
N PRO A 613 -10.73 29.12 -24.42
CA PRO A 613 -9.40 29.57 -24.84
C PRO A 613 -9.34 31.05 -25.26
N SER A 614 -10.36 31.53 -25.97
CA SER A 614 -10.42 32.93 -26.45
C SER A 614 -10.49 33.92 -25.30
N GLU A 615 -11.31 33.64 -24.29
CA GLU A 615 -11.46 34.47 -23.10
C GLU A 615 -10.20 34.42 -22.23
N ALA A 616 -9.60 33.24 -22.07
CA ALA A 616 -8.33 33.09 -21.36
C ALA A 616 -7.21 33.89 -22.06
N GLU A 617 -7.11 33.80 -23.39
CA GLU A 617 -6.15 34.58 -24.18
C GLU A 617 -6.35 36.09 -23.98
N PHE A 618 -7.60 36.56 -23.97
CA PHE A 618 -7.91 37.97 -23.73
C PHE A 618 -7.41 38.45 -22.36
N ILE A 619 -7.65 37.68 -21.29
CA ILE A 619 -7.15 38.00 -19.94
C ILE A 619 -5.62 38.03 -19.93
N LEU A 620 -4.96 37.03 -20.51
CA LEU A 620 -3.50 36.94 -20.53
C LEU A 620 -2.84 38.09 -21.29
N LYS A 621 -3.45 38.55 -22.40
CA LYS A 621 -2.95 39.73 -23.15
C LYS A 621 -3.25 41.05 -22.45
N SER A 622 -4.29 41.10 -21.62
CA SER A 622 -4.75 42.31 -20.95
C SER A 622 -4.21 42.48 -19.54
N THR A 623 -3.44 41.53 -19.03
CA THR A 623 -2.84 41.54 -17.69
C THR A 623 -1.33 41.36 -17.75
N LYS A 624 -0.64 41.69 -16.66
CA LYS A 624 0.81 41.51 -16.46
C LYS A 624 1.05 40.64 -15.24
N GLY A 625 1.94 39.66 -15.38
CA GLY A 625 2.29 38.76 -14.28
C GLY A 625 1.26 37.66 -14.01
N VAL A 626 0.31 37.46 -14.92
CA VAL A 626 -0.59 36.29 -15.00
C VAL A 626 -0.01 35.36 -16.06
N HIS A 627 0.15 34.09 -15.73
CA HIS A 627 0.97 33.17 -16.51
C HIS A 627 0.16 32.06 -17.18
N GLY A 628 -1.16 32.02 -16.98
CA GLY A 628 -1.97 30.94 -17.53
C GLY A 628 -3.40 30.90 -17.00
N PHE A 629 -4.04 29.76 -17.21
CA PHE A 629 -5.47 29.55 -16.97
C PHE A 629 -5.71 28.22 -16.25
N TYR A 630 -6.71 28.22 -15.36
CA TYR A 630 -7.19 27.01 -14.71
C TYR A 630 -8.61 26.70 -15.19
N GLY A 631 -8.82 25.58 -15.87
CA GLY A 631 -10.10 25.20 -16.47
C GLY A 631 -10.73 24.00 -15.80
N ALA A 632 -11.87 24.16 -15.13
CA ALA A 632 -12.62 23.03 -14.59
C ALA A 632 -13.74 22.63 -15.56
N SER A 633 -14.87 23.33 -15.49
CA SER A 633 -16.00 23.09 -16.40
C SER A 633 -15.64 23.25 -17.88
N SER A 634 -14.72 24.16 -18.21
CA SER A 634 -14.31 24.44 -19.58
C SER A 634 -13.43 23.35 -20.18
N MET A 635 -12.80 22.50 -19.35
CA MET A 635 -11.88 21.47 -19.81
C MET A 635 -12.56 20.12 -20.00
N GLU A 636 -13.47 19.73 -19.12
CA GLU A 636 -14.15 18.42 -19.20
C GLU A 636 -15.62 18.51 -19.60
N ARG A 637 -16.42 19.35 -18.91
CA ARG A 637 -17.88 19.29 -19.01
C ARG A 637 -18.36 19.78 -20.37
N LEU A 638 -17.96 20.99 -20.76
CA LEU A 638 -18.43 21.60 -22.01
C LEU A 638 -18.03 20.77 -23.24
N PRO A 639 -16.77 20.28 -23.35
CA PRO A 639 -16.39 19.41 -24.46
C PRO A 639 -17.17 18.10 -24.49
N VAL A 640 -17.40 17.46 -23.33
CA VAL A 640 -18.15 16.20 -23.25
C VAL A 640 -19.62 16.38 -23.61
N GLU A 641 -20.27 17.44 -23.12
CA GLU A 641 -21.65 17.79 -23.51
C GLU A 641 -21.78 17.88 -25.03
N GLN A 642 -20.90 18.65 -25.68
CA GLN A 642 -20.92 18.83 -27.14
C GLN A 642 -20.65 17.54 -27.90
N ALA A 643 -19.63 16.78 -27.50
CA ALA A 643 -19.21 15.57 -28.20
C ALA A 643 -20.27 14.46 -28.13
N ILE A 644 -20.84 14.20 -26.94
CA ILE A 644 -21.88 13.18 -26.77
C ILE A 644 -23.12 13.58 -27.56
N THR A 645 -23.60 14.82 -27.42
CA THR A 645 -24.79 15.28 -28.14
C THR A 645 -24.61 15.17 -29.65
N SER A 646 -23.49 15.65 -30.19
CA SER A 646 -23.21 15.61 -31.63
C SER A 646 -23.13 14.18 -32.17
N THR A 647 -22.48 13.28 -31.43
CA THR A 647 -22.36 11.86 -31.82
C THR A 647 -23.72 11.17 -31.89
N VAL A 648 -24.58 11.39 -30.88
CA VAL A 648 -25.93 10.82 -30.86
C VAL A 648 -26.78 11.39 -32.01
N GLN A 649 -26.65 12.68 -32.31
CA GLN A 649 -27.33 13.31 -33.46
C GLN A 649 -26.89 12.67 -34.78
N GLN A 650 -25.61 12.38 -34.96
CA GLN A 650 -25.10 11.70 -36.17
C GLN A 650 -25.73 10.31 -36.36
N TYR A 651 -25.83 9.49 -35.31
CA TYR A 651 -26.52 8.20 -35.39
C TYR A 651 -28.01 8.33 -35.74
N LYS A 652 -28.67 9.39 -35.26
CA LYS A 652 -30.08 9.68 -35.56
C LYS A 652 -30.31 10.15 -37.01
N LEU A 653 -29.25 10.53 -37.74
CA LEU A 653 -29.32 10.91 -39.16
C LEU A 653 -29.18 9.70 -40.11
N ILE A 654 -28.90 8.50 -39.61
CA ILE A 654 -28.83 7.29 -40.45
C ILE A 654 -30.22 6.99 -41.01
N SER A 655 -30.34 6.97 -42.34
CA SER A 655 -31.54 6.49 -43.04
C SER A 655 -31.58 4.95 -43.06
N ILE A 656 -32.76 4.37 -42.93
CA ILE A 656 -33.00 2.91 -43.00
C ILE A 656 -33.73 2.55 -44.32
N GLU A 657 -33.69 3.45 -45.32
CA GLU A 657 -34.25 3.21 -46.66
C GLU A 657 -33.25 2.61 -47.64
#